data_AF-A0A9X3C9S9-F1
#
_entry.id   AF-A0A9X3C9S9-F1
#
_cell.length_a   1.000
_cell.length_b   1.000
_cell.length_c   1.000
_cell.angle_alpha   90.00
_cell.angle_beta   90.00
_cell.angle_gamma   90.00
#
_symmetry.space_group_name_H-M   'P 1'
#
loop_
_entity.id
_entity.type
_entity.pdbx_description
1 polymer ?
#
loop_
_entity_poly.entity_id
_entity_poly.type
_entity_poly.pdbx_seq_one_letter_code
_entity_poly.pdbx_strand_id
1 'polypeptide(L)'
;MAKPDNTLKRKEREEKEDAEDGLKFVIDGAKLKCDLCIVPEGDLKVNYDTPSTQDKRTATVVEKDKKSVIFKGNCKKSPQSASPCASVMKLADWKDVGTVYFQDEFPLLLKSTIKCEYGGVDVKITDSAQRNVIEKIDTTGAPVPPMEKLLQDKTPEYVVLFKRLPSYKGEFGWDYMRDDYLTGTCNEGLEDLKKVYNPFEIQTKNVTTSVSYGTYYTPWLSMFVNHNVVVGTDIELMIDAPVDFISETVDFAKEEMTFVPSTPNLRVVPDKMPISDAINGGRIKIFCDAALNTDAIIDIKSSKGDIVGKMNVLKNNEVDKLTINVYVIKAFMSDNSLYSENIIDTELAKIGGLSRLESYLNKQSLNQGLIQVKLIDTRKGEKLKIDLSTNTFNNVNQGLNPKDGKPHKDYEMLKGVVVNPSLTNFQVDSGKSVNLFNLQSNKLYGFEKEKCILLYLCPLKTKDAGGSSYMIPLNNKHCIIFGTNLIDLTSYAHEIGHTLGLDHTFLSKDSSCNLISLADEKTKINSDLTHYKVQIEEAKSRIDVKWNQYKSENNGYFTQNPNKIPEYKKPFDDSKAALDRALSQNLKNKNDEKYLIDKNNIRFKRAFTENIMDYWKDDANCDGTSEIVDTTSKKSFNQYQWKIIQEEAKAYYH
;
A
#
# COMPACT_ATOMS: atom_id res chain seq x y z
N MET A 1 -27.83 14.07 -28.65
CA MET A 1 -26.62 14.42 -27.87
C MET A 1 -25.51 14.71 -28.85
N ALA A 2 -24.85 15.87 -28.73
CA ALA A 2 -23.73 16.22 -29.61
C ALA A 2 -22.58 15.22 -29.39
N LYS A 3 -21.93 14.78 -30.48
CA LYS A 3 -20.77 13.87 -30.41
C LYS A 3 -19.66 14.55 -29.58
N PRO A 4 -19.08 13.86 -28.57
CA PRO A 4 -17.96 14.42 -27.84
C PRO A 4 -16.76 14.62 -28.78
N ASP A 5 -16.15 15.79 -28.69
CA ASP A 5 -14.95 16.16 -29.42
C ASP A 5 -13.75 15.33 -28.91
N ASN A 6 -13.43 14.26 -29.64
CA ASN A 6 -12.35 13.32 -29.33
C ASN A 6 -10.94 13.85 -29.65
N THR A 7 -10.83 15.11 -30.08
CA THR A 7 -9.54 15.70 -30.50
C THR A 7 -8.56 15.83 -29.33
N LEU A 8 -9.06 16.08 -28.11
CA LEU A 8 -8.23 16.15 -26.90
C LEU A 8 -7.69 14.77 -26.48
N LYS A 9 -8.53 13.73 -26.47
CA LYS A 9 -8.12 12.36 -26.13
C LYS A 9 -7.12 11.75 -27.12
N ARG A 10 -7.21 12.16 -28.39
CA ARG A 10 -6.25 11.75 -29.41
C ARG A 10 -4.88 12.40 -29.18
N LYS A 11 -4.85 13.69 -28.87
CA LYS A 11 -3.60 14.39 -28.48
C LYS A 11 -2.96 13.78 -27.24
N GLU A 12 -3.74 13.46 -26.21
CA GLU A 12 -3.22 12.83 -24.99
C GLU A 12 -2.62 11.43 -25.24
N ARG A 13 -3.15 10.66 -26.22
CA ARG A 13 -2.60 9.35 -26.59
C ARG A 13 -1.32 9.49 -27.42
N GLU A 14 -1.31 10.42 -28.37
CA GLU A 14 -0.13 10.76 -29.16
C GLU A 14 1.02 11.25 -28.23
N GLU A 15 0.73 12.08 -27.22
CA GLU A 15 1.71 12.53 -26.22
C GLU A 15 2.26 11.40 -25.33
N LYS A 16 1.43 10.39 -25.00
CA LYS A 16 1.86 9.21 -24.23
C LYS A 16 2.71 8.25 -25.05
N GLU A 17 2.31 7.97 -26.29
CA GLU A 17 3.08 7.14 -27.21
C GLU A 17 4.45 7.79 -27.50
N ASP A 18 4.50 9.11 -27.71
CA ASP A 18 5.75 9.86 -27.86
C ASP A 18 6.64 9.79 -26.61
N ALA A 19 6.05 9.85 -25.41
CA ALA A 19 6.77 9.74 -24.15
C ALA A 19 7.34 8.33 -23.92
N GLU A 20 6.60 7.28 -24.26
CA GLU A 20 7.05 5.88 -24.19
C GLU A 20 8.12 5.57 -25.24
N ASP A 21 7.95 6.05 -26.47
CA ASP A 21 8.94 5.92 -27.54
C ASP A 21 10.26 6.61 -27.17
N GLY A 22 10.19 7.75 -26.49
CA GLY A 22 11.35 8.45 -25.94
C GLY A 22 12.20 7.62 -24.97
N LEU A 23 11.65 6.54 -24.38
CA LEU A 23 12.35 5.64 -23.45
C LEU A 23 13.01 4.45 -24.13
N LYS A 24 12.92 4.29 -25.46
CA LYS A 24 13.61 3.21 -26.18
C LYS A 24 15.13 3.34 -26.05
N PHE A 25 15.81 2.24 -25.69
CA PHE A 25 17.27 2.19 -25.72
C PHE A 25 17.80 2.41 -27.14
N VAL A 26 18.89 3.15 -27.26
CA VAL A 26 19.52 3.41 -28.54
C VAL A 26 20.55 2.32 -28.81
N ILE A 27 20.47 1.67 -29.97
CA ILE A 27 21.43 0.62 -30.38
C ILE A 27 22.28 1.07 -31.57
N ASP A 28 23.35 0.33 -31.86
CA ASP A 28 24.27 0.64 -32.96
C ASP A 28 23.54 0.86 -34.31
N GLY A 29 23.89 1.93 -35.00
CA GLY A 29 23.26 2.34 -36.25
C GLY A 29 22.03 3.24 -36.10
N ALA A 30 21.77 3.77 -34.90
CA ALA A 30 20.76 4.80 -34.65
C ALA A 30 21.00 6.08 -35.47
N LYS A 31 19.94 6.86 -35.68
CA LYS A 31 19.99 8.10 -36.48
C LYS A 31 19.97 9.33 -35.60
N LEU A 32 20.75 10.33 -36.01
CA LEU A 32 20.91 11.61 -35.33
C LEU A 32 20.40 12.74 -36.22
N LYS A 33 20.04 13.86 -35.60
CA LYS A 33 19.67 15.09 -36.30
C LYS A 33 20.36 16.32 -35.71
N CYS A 34 20.94 17.14 -36.59
CA CYS A 34 21.52 18.45 -36.27
C CYS A 34 21.07 19.50 -37.30
N ASP A 35 20.28 20.47 -36.88
CA ASP A 35 19.70 21.48 -37.79
C ASP A 35 20.75 22.44 -38.39
N LEU A 36 21.92 22.53 -37.76
CA LEU A 36 23.07 23.32 -38.22
C LEU A 36 24.06 22.53 -39.08
N CYS A 37 23.77 21.27 -39.43
CA CYS A 37 24.48 20.58 -40.49
C CYS A 37 23.78 20.83 -41.84
N ILE A 38 24.53 21.00 -42.93
CA ILE A 38 23.96 21.05 -44.29
C ILE A 38 23.24 19.74 -44.63
N VAL A 39 23.76 18.62 -44.14
CA VAL A 39 23.10 17.30 -44.18
C VAL A 39 22.62 17.00 -42.75
N PRO A 40 21.37 17.34 -42.40
CA PRO A 40 20.93 17.34 -41.01
C PRO A 40 20.93 15.97 -40.37
N GLU A 41 20.87 14.90 -41.16
CA GLU A 41 20.89 13.51 -40.71
C GLU A 41 22.31 13.01 -40.46
N GLY A 42 22.49 12.32 -39.34
CA GLY A 42 23.74 11.69 -38.93
C GLY A 42 23.54 10.26 -38.46
N ASP A 43 24.64 9.57 -38.25
CA ASP A 43 24.69 8.19 -37.76
C ASP A 43 25.31 8.18 -36.36
N LEU A 44 24.71 7.39 -35.45
CA LEU A 44 25.30 7.06 -34.16
C LEU A 44 25.96 5.68 -34.26
N LYS A 45 27.27 5.64 -34.02
CA LYS A 45 28.09 4.43 -33.98
C LYS A 45 28.45 4.11 -32.53
N VAL A 46 28.18 2.88 -32.10
CA VAL A 46 28.55 2.41 -30.76
C VAL A 46 29.94 1.80 -30.81
N ASN A 47 30.87 2.39 -30.07
CA ASN A 47 32.27 1.98 -30.00
C ASN A 47 32.61 1.29 -28.68
N TYR A 48 31.85 1.56 -27.61
CA TYR A 48 31.99 0.90 -26.32
C TYR A 48 31.47 -0.54 -26.36
N ASP A 49 32.11 -1.45 -25.63
CA ASP A 49 31.87 -2.89 -25.75
C ASP A 49 30.66 -3.37 -24.94
N THR A 50 29.49 -2.80 -25.18
CA THR A 50 28.28 -3.07 -24.39
C THR A 50 27.53 -4.34 -24.81
N PRO A 51 26.69 -4.91 -23.92
CA PRO A 51 25.75 -5.96 -24.28
C PRO A 51 24.85 -5.58 -25.45
N SER A 52 24.51 -6.59 -26.26
CA SER A 52 23.67 -6.41 -27.45
C SER A 52 22.18 -6.46 -27.14
N THR A 53 21.42 -5.53 -27.74
CA THR A 53 19.97 -5.55 -27.87
C THR A 53 19.65 -5.73 -29.35
N GLN A 54 18.91 -6.78 -29.72
CA GLN A 54 18.63 -7.14 -31.12
C GLN A 54 19.91 -7.29 -31.97
N ASP A 55 20.86 -8.07 -31.44
CA ASP A 55 22.17 -8.36 -32.06
C ASP A 55 23.04 -7.12 -32.36
N LYS A 56 22.73 -5.97 -31.76
CA LYS A 56 23.52 -4.73 -31.87
C LYS A 56 23.82 -4.14 -30.51
N ARG A 57 25.03 -3.58 -30.36
CA ARG A 57 25.49 -2.99 -29.09
C ARG A 57 24.61 -1.82 -28.66
N THR A 58 24.42 -1.68 -27.35
CA THR A 58 23.62 -0.60 -26.75
C THR A 58 24.48 0.65 -26.55
N ALA A 59 24.03 1.81 -27.04
CA ALA A 59 24.75 3.07 -26.91
C ALA A 59 24.70 3.61 -25.46
N THR A 60 25.80 4.17 -24.97
CA THR A 60 25.90 4.76 -23.62
C THR A 60 26.48 6.18 -23.66
N VAL A 61 26.53 6.85 -22.51
CA VAL A 61 27.04 8.22 -22.36
C VAL A 61 28.48 8.43 -22.81
N VAL A 62 29.25 7.36 -22.98
CA VAL A 62 30.63 7.41 -23.50
C VAL A 62 30.67 7.76 -25.00
N GLU A 63 29.56 7.59 -25.73
CA GLU A 63 29.44 7.84 -27.16
C GLU A 63 29.31 9.34 -27.47
N LYS A 64 30.36 10.12 -27.15
CA LYS A 64 30.33 11.60 -27.17
C LYS A 64 31.43 12.26 -27.99
N ASP A 65 32.00 11.56 -28.96
CA ASP A 65 33.01 12.09 -29.86
C ASP A 65 32.64 11.92 -31.35
N LYS A 66 33.52 12.41 -32.24
CA LYS A 66 33.33 12.36 -33.70
C LYS A 66 33.38 10.95 -34.31
N LYS A 67 33.83 9.94 -33.56
CA LYS A 67 33.80 8.53 -33.97
C LYS A 67 32.42 7.92 -33.72
N SER A 68 31.69 8.44 -32.72
CA SER A 68 30.36 7.95 -32.35
C SER A 68 29.25 8.79 -32.97
N VAL A 69 29.37 10.12 -32.96
CA VAL A 69 28.40 11.05 -33.53
C VAL A 69 28.88 11.51 -34.90
N ILE A 70 28.32 10.94 -35.97
CA ILE A 70 28.85 11.08 -37.33
C ILE A 70 27.89 11.90 -38.20
N PHE A 71 28.34 13.07 -38.64
CA PHE A 71 27.65 13.89 -39.64
C PHE A 71 28.52 14.07 -40.88
N LYS A 72 27.93 13.85 -42.07
CA LYS A 72 28.64 13.90 -43.36
C LYS A 72 28.59 15.28 -44.04
N GLY A 73 27.84 16.23 -43.50
CA GLY A 73 27.73 17.59 -44.03
C GLY A 73 28.65 18.61 -43.35
N ASN A 74 28.64 19.84 -43.88
CA ASN A 74 29.33 20.97 -43.27
C ASN A 74 28.45 21.69 -42.23
N CYS A 75 29.09 22.35 -41.27
CA CYS A 75 28.39 23.13 -40.27
C CYS A 75 28.01 24.51 -40.84
N LYS A 76 26.72 24.85 -40.84
CA LYS A 76 26.17 26.14 -41.29
C LYS A 76 26.71 27.34 -40.51
N LYS A 77 27.19 27.11 -39.28
CA LYS A 77 27.78 28.16 -38.43
C LYS A 77 29.27 28.41 -38.71
N SER A 78 29.93 27.52 -39.47
CA SER A 78 31.28 27.78 -39.93
C SER A 78 31.31 28.91 -40.96
N PRO A 79 32.41 29.68 -41.09
CA PRO A 79 32.54 30.71 -42.11
C PRO A 79 32.19 30.14 -43.50
N GLN A 80 31.25 30.79 -44.19
CA GLN A 80 30.73 30.37 -45.49
C GLN A 80 30.20 28.92 -45.53
N SER A 81 29.86 28.33 -44.38
CA SER A 81 29.49 26.91 -44.24
C SER A 81 30.54 25.93 -44.83
N ALA A 82 31.82 26.31 -44.81
CA ALA A 82 32.88 25.57 -45.49
C ALA A 82 33.44 24.40 -44.69
N SER A 83 33.26 24.36 -43.36
CA SER A 83 33.90 23.36 -42.50
C SER A 83 33.04 22.11 -42.29
N PRO A 84 33.55 20.89 -42.52
CA PRO A 84 32.86 19.65 -42.20
C PRO A 84 32.49 19.57 -40.71
N CYS A 85 31.29 19.11 -40.38
CA CYS A 85 30.87 18.94 -38.97
C CYS A 85 31.88 18.10 -38.17
N ALA A 86 32.39 17.00 -38.75
CA ALA A 86 33.40 16.15 -38.13
C ALA A 86 34.72 16.87 -37.75
N SER A 87 35.00 18.04 -38.34
CA SER A 87 36.21 18.83 -38.09
C SER A 87 36.05 19.92 -37.02
N VAL A 88 34.84 20.44 -36.84
CA VAL A 88 34.57 21.60 -35.95
C VAL A 88 33.67 21.27 -34.77
N MET A 89 32.98 20.12 -34.80
CA MET A 89 32.04 19.74 -33.76
C MET A 89 32.74 19.51 -32.41
N LYS A 90 32.23 20.19 -31.39
CA LYS A 90 32.62 20.02 -29.99
C LYS A 90 31.37 19.65 -29.21
N LEU A 91 31.36 18.48 -28.58
CA LEU A 91 30.19 17.91 -27.91
C LEU A 91 30.32 18.02 -26.39
N ALA A 92 29.21 18.36 -25.72
CA ALA A 92 29.07 18.31 -24.27
C ALA A 92 28.70 16.90 -23.78
N ASP A 93 28.29 16.76 -22.53
CA ASP A 93 27.74 15.51 -22.02
C ASP A 93 26.30 15.28 -22.48
N TRP A 94 25.92 14.00 -22.58
CA TRP A 94 24.56 13.58 -22.87
C TRP A 94 23.60 13.97 -21.74
N LYS A 95 22.36 14.32 -22.12
CA LYS A 95 21.24 14.58 -21.22
C LYS A 95 20.11 13.59 -21.44
N ASP A 96 19.24 13.46 -20.45
CA ASP A 96 18.04 12.60 -20.51
C ASP A 96 18.36 11.13 -20.80
N VAL A 97 19.39 10.62 -20.11
CA VAL A 97 19.91 9.25 -20.24
C VAL A 97 19.13 8.27 -19.35
N GLY A 98 19.29 6.97 -19.59
CA GLY A 98 18.69 5.93 -18.76
C GLY A 98 19.34 5.82 -17.39
N THR A 99 18.64 5.19 -16.44
CA THR A 99 19.09 5.00 -15.04
C THR A 99 19.64 3.60 -14.75
N VAL A 100 19.54 2.68 -15.72
CA VAL A 100 20.14 1.34 -15.64
C VAL A 100 21.59 1.37 -16.10
N TYR A 101 22.39 0.37 -15.73
CA TYR A 101 23.80 0.27 -16.14
C TYR A 101 24.00 -0.74 -17.26
N PHE A 102 24.74 -0.34 -18.31
CA PHE A 102 25.31 -1.22 -19.33
C PHE A 102 26.83 -1.14 -19.22
N GLN A 103 27.44 -2.14 -18.54
CA GLN A 103 28.87 -2.13 -18.20
C GLN A 103 29.29 -0.82 -17.51
N ASP A 104 28.68 -0.54 -16.36
CA ASP A 104 28.96 0.62 -15.49
C ASP A 104 28.63 2.01 -16.09
N GLU A 105 28.12 2.07 -17.33
CA GLU A 105 27.75 3.32 -18.00
C GLU A 105 26.23 3.44 -18.20
N PHE A 106 25.72 4.68 -18.16
CA PHE A 106 24.30 4.95 -18.42
C PHE A 106 23.97 4.84 -19.92
N PRO A 107 22.89 4.14 -20.32
CA PRO A 107 22.51 4.00 -21.72
C PRO A 107 21.84 5.26 -22.24
N LEU A 108 21.97 5.47 -23.55
CA LEU A 108 21.22 6.50 -24.26
C LEU A 108 19.81 6.01 -24.55
N LEU A 109 18.86 6.92 -24.39
CA LEU A 109 17.45 6.75 -24.73
C LEU A 109 17.14 7.55 -25.99
N LEU A 110 16.04 7.24 -26.69
CA LEU A 110 15.64 8.00 -27.87
C LEU A 110 15.45 9.50 -27.56
N LYS A 111 15.01 9.84 -26.35
CA LYS A 111 14.90 11.24 -25.89
C LYS A 111 16.24 11.90 -25.54
N SER A 112 17.34 11.15 -25.47
CA SER A 112 18.63 11.70 -25.07
C SER A 112 19.15 12.71 -26.10
N THR A 113 19.80 13.77 -25.61
CA THR A 113 20.36 14.83 -26.45
C THR A 113 21.79 15.16 -26.04
N ILE A 114 22.58 15.66 -27.01
CA ILE A 114 23.96 16.10 -26.78
C ILE A 114 24.20 17.47 -27.41
N LYS A 115 24.71 18.41 -26.63
CA LYS A 115 24.92 19.77 -27.11
C LYS A 115 26.16 19.85 -28.00
N CYS A 116 26.01 20.35 -29.23
CA CYS A 116 27.14 20.78 -30.05
C CYS A 116 27.49 22.22 -29.67
N GLU A 117 28.57 22.42 -28.92
CA GLU A 117 29.00 23.74 -28.45
C GLU A 117 29.41 24.66 -29.60
N TYR A 118 30.04 24.11 -30.64
CA TYR A 118 30.40 24.89 -31.84
C TYR A 118 29.14 25.41 -32.53
N GLY A 119 28.19 24.52 -32.83
CA GLY A 119 26.89 24.88 -33.44
C GLY A 119 26.01 25.73 -32.53
N GLY A 120 26.08 25.50 -31.22
CA GLY A 120 25.18 26.09 -30.22
C GLY A 120 23.78 25.44 -30.19
N VAL A 121 23.61 24.25 -30.77
CA VAL A 121 22.34 23.51 -30.83
C VAL A 121 22.50 22.09 -30.28
N ASP A 122 21.40 21.52 -29.80
CA ASP A 122 21.36 20.13 -29.35
C ASP A 122 21.18 19.18 -30.53
N VAL A 123 22.03 18.16 -30.59
CA VAL A 123 21.88 17.02 -31.49
C VAL A 123 20.90 16.05 -30.87
N LYS A 124 19.89 15.65 -31.64
CA LYS A 124 18.82 14.75 -31.19
C LYS A 124 19.00 13.37 -31.80
N ILE A 125 18.55 12.34 -31.08
CA ILE A 125 18.40 10.99 -31.62
C ILE A 125 16.99 10.90 -32.22
N THR A 126 16.88 10.46 -33.47
CA THR A 126 15.62 10.41 -34.22
C THR A 126 15.16 9.01 -34.58
N ASP A 127 16.05 8.02 -34.45
CA ASP A 127 15.75 6.60 -34.64
C ASP A 127 16.63 5.81 -33.67
N SER A 128 16.03 4.99 -32.82
CA SER A 128 16.76 4.16 -31.85
C SER A 128 17.47 2.95 -32.48
N ALA A 129 17.28 2.71 -33.79
CA ALA A 129 17.71 1.56 -34.57
C ALA A 129 17.10 0.21 -34.16
N GLN A 130 16.29 0.17 -33.11
CA GLN A 130 15.50 -1.01 -32.78
C GLN A 130 14.48 -1.27 -33.89
N ARG A 131 14.28 -2.54 -34.24
CA ARG A 131 13.34 -3.00 -35.26
C ARG A 131 12.53 -4.17 -34.72
N ASN A 132 11.27 -4.27 -35.11
CA ASN A 132 10.47 -5.45 -34.85
C ASN A 132 10.37 -6.25 -36.16
N VAL A 133 11.38 -7.09 -36.45
CA VAL A 133 11.41 -7.92 -37.67
C VAL A 133 11.25 -9.39 -37.29
N ILE A 134 10.20 -10.03 -37.80
CA ILE A 134 9.97 -11.48 -37.69
C ILE A 134 10.67 -12.12 -38.89
N GLU A 135 11.81 -12.78 -38.69
CA GLU A 135 12.73 -13.02 -39.82
C GLU A 135 12.49 -14.27 -40.68
N LYS A 136 11.64 -15.25 -40.31
CA LYS A 136 11.07 -16.26 -41.24
C LYS A 136 10.18 -17.27 -40.53
N ILE A 137 9.05 -17.59 -41.16
CA ILE A 137 8.27 -18.80 -40.91
C ILE A 137 8.58 -19.74 -42.08
N ASP A 138 8.99 -20.97 -41.79
CA ASP A 138 9.14 -22.03 -42.79
C ASP A 138 7.76 -22.46 -43.30
N THR A 139 7.50 -22.29 -44.60
CA THR A 139 6.22 -22.56 -45.25
C THR A 139 6.26 -23.78 -46.17
N THR A 140 7.28 -24.65 -46.05
CA THR A 140 7.35 -25.86 -46.88
C THR A 140 6.54 -27.03 -46.31
N GLY A 141 5.21 -26.91 -46.40
CA GLY A 141 4.30 -28.04 -46.18
C GLY A 141 2.84 -27.63 -46.02
N ALA A 142 2.05 -27.84 -47.09
CA ALA A 142 0.59 -27.69 -47.21
C ALA A 142 0.06 -26.26 -47.57
N PRO A 143 -0.95 -26.19 -48.47
CA PRO A 143 -1.50 -24.91 -48.94
C PRO A 143 -2.13 -24.13 -47.78
N VAL A 144 -1.69 -22.88 -47.62
CA VAL A 144 -2.17 -21.97 -46.58
C VAL A 144 -3.49 -21.32 -47.03
N PRO A 145 -4.58 -21.40 -46.23
CA PRO A 145 -5.81 -20.67 -46.51
C PRO A 145 -5.62 -19.14 -46.44
N PRO A 146 -6.52 -18.34 -47.03
CA PRO A 146 -6.38 -16.88 -47.10
C PRO A 146 -6.16 -16.23 -45.71
N MET A 147 -5.26 -15.24 -45.66
CA MET A 147 -4.77 -14.59 -44.43
C MET A 147 -5.86 -13.94 -43.57
N GLU A 148 -7.05 -13.66 -44.13
CA GLU A 148 -8.21 -13.17 -43.37
C GLU A 148 -8.77 -14.19 -42.38
N LYS A 149 -8.49 -15.49 -42.56
CA LYS A 149 -8.86 -16.55 -41.61
C LYS A 149 -7.88 -16.68 -40.43
N LEU A 150 -6.62 -16.28 -40.59
CA LEU A 150 -5.56 -16.51 -39.58
C LEU A 150 -5.45 -15.41 -38.52
N LEU A 151 -6.03 -14.22 -38.76
CA LEU A 151 -6.11 -13.14 -37.77
C LEU A 151 -7.40 -13.19 -36.93
N GLN A 152 -8.33 -14.10 -37.25
CA GLN A 152 -9.50 -14.42 -36.41
C GLN A 152 -9.17 -15.42 -35.28
N ASP A 153 -8.02 -16.10 -35.33
CA ASP A 153 -7.73 -17.30 -34.52
C ASP A 153 -6.91 -17.07 -33.22
N LYS A 154 -6.94 -15.87 -32.62
CA LYS A 154 -6.29 -15.64 -31.30
C LYS A 154 -7.15 -14.95 -30.26
N THR A 155 -8.39 -14.60 -30.59
CA THR A 155 -9.32 -14.09 -29.59
C THR A 155 -9.98 -15.28 -28.92
N PRO A 156 -9.86 -15.44 -27.58
CA PRO A 156 -10.57 -16.49 -26.87
C PRO A 156 -12.06 -16.39 -27.20
N GLU A 157 -12.71 -17.52 -27.43
CA GLU A 157 -14.12 -17.54 -27.82
C GLU A 157 -15.04 -17.14 -26.68
N TYR A 158 -14.56 -17.16 -25.44
CA TYR A 158 -15.33 -16.76 -24.27
C TYR A 158 -14.45 -16.26 -23.11
N VAL A 159 -15.09 -15.66 -22.10
CA VAL A 159 -14.46 -15.20 -20.86
C VAL A 159 -14.98 -15.99 -19.67
N VAL A 160 -14.11 -16.28 -18.71
CA VAL A 160 -14.45 -16.97 -17.46
C VAL A 160 -13.91 -16.19 -16.25
N LEU A 161 -14.77 -16.01 -15.25
CA LEU A 161 -14.50 -15.28 -14.02
C LEU A 161 -14.53 -16.23 -12.82
N PHE A 162 -13.54 -16.08 -11.94
CA PHE A 162 -13.62 -16.66 -10.60
C PHE A 162 -14.43 -15.72 -9.69
N LYS A 163 -15.34 -16.28 -8.89
CA LYS A 163 -16.17 -15.55 -7.94
C LYS A 163 -16.19 -16.27 -6.60
N ARG A 164 -16.16 -15.53 -5.51
CA ARG A 164 -16.48 -16.07 -4.18
C ARG A 164 -17.96 -16.48 -4.11
N LEU A 165 -18.28 -17.42 -3.24
CA LEU A 165 -19.67 -17.78 -2.95
C LEU A 165 -20.38 -16.64 -2.20
N PRO A 166 -21.72 -16.47 -2.38
CA PRO A 166 -22.50 -15.50 -1.61
C PRO A 166 -22.42 -15.72 -0.08
N SER A 167 -22.15 -16.96 0.34
CA SER A 167 -22.00 -17.34 1.75
C SER A 167 -20.65 -17.00 2.37
N TYR A 168 -19.71 -16.44 1.61
CA TYR A 168 -18.36 -16.09 2.08
C TYR A 168 -18.39 -15.16 3.31
N LYS A 169 -17.58 -15.50 4.32
CA LYS A 169 -17.45 -14.78 5.59
C LYS A 169 -16.00 -14.42 5.94
N GLY A 170 -15.06 -14.59 5.00
CA GLY A 170 -13.65 -14.30 5.24
C GLY A 170 -12.78 -15.52 5.52
N GLU A 171 -13.23 -16.72 5.15
CA GLU A 171 -12.57 -18.00 5.45
C GLU A 171 -11.19 -18.16 4.80
N PHE A 172 -10.96 -17.48 3.68
CA PHE A 172 -9.69 -17.40 2.96
C PHE A 172 -9.55 -15.99 2.39
N GLY A 173 -8.35 -15.56 2.01
CA GLY A 173 -8.21 -14.24 1.39
C GLY A 173 -8.73 -14.24 -0.04
N TRP A 174 -9.66 -13.35 -0.35
CA TRP A 174 -10.21 -13.16 -1.68
C TRP A 174 -10.27 -11.67 -2.00
N ASP A 175 -9.63 -11.27 -3.10
CA ASP A 175 -9.70 -9.90 -3.59
C ASP A 175 -9.77 -9.85 -5.11
N TYR A 176 -10.54 -8.91 -5.64
CA TYR A 176 -10.76 -8.75 -7.08
C TYR A 176 -11.04 -7.29 -7.42
N MET A 177 -10.63 -6.87 -8.62
CA MET A 177 -10.97 -5.53 -9.10
C MET A 177 -12.48 -5.44 -9.34
N ARG A 178 -13.14 -4.51 -8.65
CA ARG A 178 -14.56 -4.24 -8.84
C ARG A 178 -14.78 -3.19 -9.92
N ASP A 179 -15.88 -3.33 -10.66
CA ASP A 179 -16.24 -2.39 -11.73
C ASP A 179 -16.45 -0.96 -11.21
N ASP A 180 -16.98 -0.82 -9.99
CA ASP A 180 -17.19 0.47 -9.37
C ASP A 180 -15.87 1.17 -8.99
N TYR A 181 -14.80 0.42 -8.71
CA TYR A 181 -13.47 0.98 -8.50
C TYR A 181 -12.97 1.71 -9.75
N LEU A 182 -13.20 1.11 -10.92
CA LEU A 182 -12.80 1.66 -12.23
C LEU A 182 -13.65 2.87 -12.65
N THR A 183 -14.90 2.95 -12.17
CA THR A 183 -15.87 3.99 -12.57
C THR A 183 -16.03 5.12 -11.56
N GLY A 184 -15.32 5.08 -10.42
CA GLY A 184 -15.14 6.23 -9.54
C GLY A 184 -15.30 5.99 -8.04
N THR A 185 -15.33 4.75 -7.55
CA THR A 185 -15.24 4.44 -6.11
C THR A 185 -13.80 4.59 -5.59
N CYS A 186 -12.77 4.37 -6.43
CA CYS A 186 -11.38 4.63 -6.07
C CYS A 186 -11.07 6.13 -6.24
N ASN A 187 -10.82 6.83 -5.14
CA ASN A 187 -10.50 8.26 -5.12
C ASN A 187 -9.03 8.53 -5.45
N GLU A 188 -8.11 7.73 -4.89
CA GLU A 188 -6.67 7.86 -5.12
C GLU A 188 -5.99 6.49 -5.26
N GLY A 189 -4.89 6.45 -6.00
CA GLY A 189 -4.09 5.23 -6.17
C GLY A 189 -4.62 4.22 -7.20
N LEU A 190 -5.58 4.60 -8.07
CA LEU A 190 -6.19 3.68 -9.04
C LEU A 190 -5.16 2.99 -9.96
N GLU A 191 -4.17 3.73 -10.47
CA GLU A 191 -3.15 3.14 -11.35
C GLU A 191 -2.24 2.16 -10.62
N ASP A 192 -1.99 2.36 -9.33
CA ASP A 192 -1.25 1.40 -8.52
C ASP A 192 -2.13 0.19 -8.15
N LEU A 193 -3.42 0.42 -7.87
CA LEU A 193 -4.41 -0.63 -7.67
C LEU A 193 -4.52 -1.52 -8.91
N LYS A 194 -4.56 -0.96 -10.12
CA LYS A 194 -4.61 -1.75 -11.37
C LYS A 194 -3.42 -2.71 -11.49
N LYS A 195 -2.22 -2.26 -11.12
CA LYS A 195 -0.99 -3.09 -11.17
C LYS A 195 -1.06 -4.28 -10.21
N VAL A 196 -1.72 -4.13 -9.06
CA VAL A 196 -1.90 -5.23 -8.09
C VAL A 196 -2.56 -6.45 -8.74
N TYR A 197 -3.50 -6.26 -9.66
CA TYR A 197 -4.28 -7.33 -10.26
C TYR A 197 -3.69 -7.91 -11.55
N ASN A 198 -2.39 -7.70 -11.84
CA ASN A 198 -1.69 -8.29 -12.99
C ASN A 198 -2.55 -8.34 -14.28
N PRO A 199 -3.00 -7.19 -14.79
CA PRO A 199 -4.01 -7.15 -15.84
C PRO A 199 -3.49 -7.70 -17.16
N PHE A 200 -4.38 -8.28 -17.97
CA PHE A 200 -4.11 -8.66 -19.35
C PHE A 200 -5.33 -8.42 -20.23
N GLU A 201 -5.14 -8.33 -21.55
CA GLU A 201 -6.22 -8.03 -22.48
C GLU A 201 -6.92 -9.30 -22.97
N ILE A 202 -8.25 -9.30 -22.94
CA ILE A 202 -9.10 -10.29 -23.59
C ILE A 202 -9.95 -9.60 -24.66
N GLN A 203 -9.84 -10.09 -25.89
CA GLN A 203 -10.46 -9.46 -27.06
C GLN A 203 -11.81 -10.05 -27.46
N THR A 204 -12.35 -10.97 -26.64
CA THR A 204 -13.69 -11.54 -26.82
C THR A 204 -14.72 -10.42 -26.84
N LYS A 205 -15.55 -10.38 -27.89
CA LYS A 205 -16.56 -9.35 -28.06
C LYS A 205 -17.87 -9.74 -27.41
N ASN A 206 -18.52 -8.74 -26.84
CA ASN A 206 -19.89 -8.85 -26.39
C ASN A 206 -20.81 -9.13 -27.59
N VAL A 207 -21.65 -10.18 -27.52
CA VAL A 207 -22.50 -10.61 -28.64
C VAL A 207 -23.54 -9.57 -29.07
N THR A 208 -23.99 -8.73 -28.13
CA THR A 208 -25.02 -7.72 -28.41
C THR A 208 -24.41 -6.40 -28.88
N THR A 209 -23.33 -5.95 -28.24
CA THR A 209 -22.77 -4.61 -28.46
C THR A 209 -21.54 -4.61 -29.36
N SER A 210 -20.97 -5.78 -29.65
CA SER A 210 -19.68 -5.94 -30.36
C SER A 210 -18.48 -5.26 -29.68
N VAL A 211 -18.64 -4.80 -28.43
CA VAL A 211 -17.57 -4.19 -27.63
C VAL A 211 -16.70 -5.31 -27.03
N SER A 212 -15.38 -5.17 -27.14
CA SER A 212 -14.42 -6.10 -26.54
C SER A 212 -14.52 -6.12 -25.01
N TYR A 213 -14.28 -7.27 -24.38
CA TYR A 213 -14.18 -7.37 -22.92
C TYR A 213 -13.10 -6.41 -22.38
N GLY A 214 -11.97 -6.32 -23.09
CA GLY A 214 -10.87 -5.43 -22.75
C GLY A 214 -10.01 -6.00 -21.63
N THR A 215 -9.71 -5.18 -20.64
CA THR A 215 -8.77 -5.53 -19.57
C THR A 215 -9.39 -6.50 -18.56
N TYR A 216 -8.80 -7.69 -18.45
CA TYR A 216 -9.06 -8.65 -17.39
C TYR A 216 -8.13 -8.38 -16.20
N TYR A 217 -8.73 -8.02 -15.07
CA TYR A 217 -8.01 -7.87 -13.81
C TYR A 217 -8.03 -9.18 -13.05
N THR A 218 -6.85 -9.79 -12.89
CA THR A 218 -6.66 -11.12 -12.31
C THR A 218 -6.93 -11.09 -10.79
N PRO A 219 -7.96 -11.78 -10.28
CA PRO A 219 -8.24 -11.85 -8.84
C PRO A 219 -7.13 -12.55 -8.07
N TRP A 220 -7.13 -12.33 -6.76
CA TRP A 220 -6.17 -12.91 -5.82
C TRP A 220 -6.84 -13.83 -4.81
N LEU A 221 -6.20 -14.99 -4.62
CA LEU A 221 -6.48 -15.94 -3.58
C LEU A 221 -5.32 -15.98 -2.58
N SER A 222 -5.62 -15.99 -1.30
CA SER A 222 -4.65 -16.23 -0.22
C SER A 222 -5.14 -17.38 0.64
N MET A 223 -4.28 -18.40 0.83
CA MET A 223 -4.62 -19.62 1.54
C MET A 223 -3.42 -20.27 2.21
N PHE A 224 -3.66 -20.96 3.32
CA PHE A 224 -2.69 -21.84 3.97
C PHE A 224 -2.48 -23.15 3.21
N VAL A 225 -1.30 -23.75 3.39
CA VAL A 225 -1.06 -25.16 3.06
C VAL A 225 -2.03 -26.01 3.88
N ASN A 226 -2.68 -26.98 3.24
CA ASN A 226 -3.74 -27.78 3.85
C ASN A 226 -4.81 -26.91 4.54
N HIS A 227 -5.29 -25.88 3.84
CA HIS A 227 -6.18 -24.83 4.38
C HIS A 227 -7.31 -25.35 5.28
N ASN A 228 -8.00 -26.44 4.89
CA ASN A 228 -9.05 -27.05 5.68
C ASN A 228 -8.60 -27.47 7.09
N VAL A 229 -7.37 -27.97 7.24
CA VAL A 229 -6.81 -28.37 8.55
C VAL A 229 -6.64 -27.15 9.46
N VAL A 230 -6.28 -25.99 8.89
CA VAL A 230 -6.03 -24.75 9.65
C VAL A 230 -7.35 -24.03 9.96
N VAL A 231 -8.18 -23.81 8.96
CA VAL A 231 -9.39 -22.97 9.05
C VAL A 231 -10.63 -23.80 9.41
N GLY A 232 -10.68 -25.07 9.00
CA GLY A 232 -11.83 -25.97 9.19
C GLY A 232 -12.82 -25.99 8.02
N THR A 233 -12.48 -25.35 6.89
CA THR A 233 -13.33 -25.26 5.70
C THR A 233 -12.50 -25.44 4.44
N ASP A 234 -13.06 -26.06 3.41
CA ASP A 234 -12.44 -26.09 2.09
C ASP A 234 -12.58 -24.72 1.41
N ILE A 235 -11.65 -24.40 0.51
CA ILE A 235 -11.81 -23.24 -0.37
C ILE A 235 -12.69 -23.64 -1.54
N GLU A 236 -13.84 -23.00 -1.66
CA GLU A 236 -14.80 -23.21 -2.73
C GLU A 236 -15.07 -21.87 -3.44
N LEU A 237 -14.93 -21.89 -4.77
CA LEU A 237 -15.20 -20.75 -5.64
C LEU A 237 -16.26 -21.12 -6.67
N MET A 238 -17.03 -20.13 -7.09
CA MET A 238 -17.92 -20.17 -8.23
C MET A 238 -17.16 -19.75 -9.48
N ILE A 239 -17.43 -20.44 -10.58
CA ILE A 239 -16.95 -20.14 -11.92
C ILE A 239 -18.12 -19.59 -12.70
N ASP A 240 -17.93 -18.43 -13.32
CA ASP A 240 -18.95 -17.72 -14.07
C ASP A 240 -18.46 -17.43 -15.48
N ALA A 241 -19.20 -17.90 -16.49
CA ALA A 241 -18.97 -17.57 -17.88
C ALA A 241 -20.08 -16.61 -18.33
N PRO A 242 -19.81 -15.29 -18.40
CA PRO A 242 -20.83 -14.31 -18.75
C PRO A 242 -21.35 -14.57 -20.17
N VAL A 243 -22.63 -14.90 -20.30
CA VAL A 243 -23.26 -15.29 -21.59
C VAL A 243 -23.05 -14.24 -22.68
N ASP A 244 -22.97 -12.97 -22.30
CA ASP A 244 -22.76 -11.86 -23.22
C ASP A 244 -21.38 -11.90 -23.88
N PHE A 245 -20.39 -12.57 -23.29
CA PHE A 245 -19.03 -12.71 -23.79
C PHE A 245 -18.74 -14.16 -24.18
N ILE A 246 -19.70 -14.83 -24.80
CA ILE A 246 -19.51 -16.15 -25.41
C ILE A 246 -19.80 -16.04 -26.90
N SER A 247 -18.81 -16.32 -27.74
CA SER A 247 -18.95 -16.33 -29.20
C SER A 247 -20.03 -17.33 -29.63
N GLU A 248 -20.82 -16.94 -30.63
CA GLU A 248 -21.82 -17.82 -31.27
C GLU A 248 -21.19 -19.08 -31.89
N THR A 249 -19.86 -19.10 -32.08
CA THR A 249 -19.10 -20.25 -32.59
C THR A 249 -18.88 -21.35 -31.56
N VAL A 250 -19.13 -21.10 -30.27
CA VAL A 250 -18.91 -22.08 -29.20
C VAL A 250 -20.00 -23.15 -29.22
N ASP A 251 -19.59 -24.41 -29.39
CA ASP A 251 -20.48 -25.57 -29.22
C ASP A 251 -20.51 -25.95 -27.74
N PHE A 252 -21.53 -25.47 -27.02
CA PHE A 252 -21.71 -25.73 -25.58
C PHE A 252 -21.72 -27.22 -25.21
N ALA A 253 -22.08 -28.11 -26.14
CA ALA A 253 -22.12 -29.55 -25.88
C ALA A 253 -20.72 -30.21 -25.95
N LYS A 254 -19.72 -29.52 -26.51
CA LYS A 254 -18.36 -30.03 -26.69
C LYS A 254 -17.29 -29.21 -25.99
N GLU A 255 -17.56 -27.94 -25.71
CA GLU A 255 -16.56 -27.06 -25.10
C GLU A 255 -16.40 -27.34 -23.60
N GLU A 256 -15.15 -27.58 -23.21
CA GLU A 256 -14.75 -27.86 -21.85
C GLU A 256 -13.51 -27.01 -21.52
N MET A 257 -13.55 -26.35 -20.36
CA MET A 257 -12.40 -25.59 -19.86
C MET A 257 -11.58 -26.45 -18.90
N THR A 258 -10.26 -26.24 -18.87
CA THR A 258 -9.34 -26.91 -17.96
C THR A 258 -8.68 -25.89 -17.03
N PHE A 259 -8.61 -26.21 -15.74
CA PHE A 259 -7.91 -25.41 -14.73
C PHE A 259 -6.45 -25.89 -14.65
N VAL A 260 -5.51 -24.99 -14.92
CA VAL A 260 -4.08 -25.30 -15.02
C VAL A 260 -3.30 -24.50 -13.98
N PRO A 261 -3.00 -25.10 -12.81
CA PRO A 261 -2.09 -24.50 -11.86
C PRO A 261 -0.66 -24.45 -12.41
N SER A 262 0.03 -23.35 -12.14
CA SER A 262 1.45 -23.13 -12.47
C SER A 262 2.44 -23.99 -11.66
N THR A 263 1.95 -24.72 -10.65
CA THR A 263 2.75 -25.53 -9.73
C THR A 263 1.99 -26.79 -9.33
N PRO A 264 2.67 -27.94 -9.17
CA PRO A 264 2.04 -29.18 -8.70
C PRO A 264 1.57 -29.11 -7.23
N ASN A 265 1.97 -28.07 -6.48
CA ASN A 265 1.54 -27.87 -5.10
C ASN A 265 0.10 -27.37 -5.00
N LEU A 266 -0.49 -26.97 -6.13
CA LEU A 266 -1.88 -26.53 -6.22
C LEU A 266 -2.69 -27.54 -7.03
N ARG A 267 -3.92 -27.79 -6.59
CA ARG A 267 -4.85 -28.69 -7.26
C ARG A 267 -6.24 -28.09 -7.26
N VAL A 268 -6.93 -28.19 -8.40
CA VAL A 268 -8.30 -27.74 -8.58
C VAL A 268 -9.20 -28.96 -8.81
N VAL A 269 -10.37 -28.98 -8.17
CA VAL A 269 -11.35 -30.08 -8.30
C VAL A 269 -12.75 -29.51 -8.57
N PRO A 270 -13.40 -29.89 -9.68
CA PRO A 270 -12.83 -30.66 -10.78
C PRO A 270 -11.73 -29.86 -11.50
N ASP A 271 -10.79 -30.55 -12.14
CA ASP A 271 -9.71 -29.95 -12.94
C ASP A 271 -10.18 -29.56 -14.36
N LYS A 272 -11.38 -30.00 -14.73
CA LYS A 272 -12.08 -29.61 -15.96
C LYS A 272 -13.56 -29.32 -15.68
N MET A 273 -14.16 -28.48 -16.51
CA MET A 273 -15.56 -28.10 -16.38
C MET A 273 -16.18 -27.78 -17.74
N PRO A 274 -17.33 -28.36 -18.09
CA PRO A 274 -18.10 -27.95 -19.26
C PRO A 274 -18.47 -26.46 -19.17
N ILE A 275 -18.42 -25.73 -20.28
CA ILE A 275 -18.80 -24.31 -20.27
C ILE A 275 -20.26 -24.10 -19.82
N SER A 276 -21.14 -25.07 -20.08
CA SER A 276 -22.53 -25.06 -19.61
C SER A 276 -22.64 -24.96 -18.10
N ASP A 277 -21.72 -25.56 -17.37
CA ASP A 277 -21.74 -25.56 -15.90
C ASP A 277 -21.28 -24.20 -15.38
N ALA A 278 -20.28 -23.57 -16.00
CA ALA A 278 -19.85 -22.22 -15.65
C ALA A 278 -20.91 -21.15 -15.91
N ILE A 279 -21.72 -21.28 -16.96
CA ILE A 279 -22.88 -20.39 -17.20
C ILE A 279 -23.90 -20.48 -16.05
N ASN A 280 -24.00 -21.66 -15.43
CA ASN A 280 -24.92 -21.94 -14.34
C ASN A 280 -24.26 -21.80 -12.95
N GLY A 281 -23.10 -21.15 -12.86
CA GLY A 281 -22.41 -20.92 -11.58
C GLY A 281 -21.75 -22.20 -11.02
N GLY A 282 -21.13 -22.99 -11.89
CA GLY A 282 -20.36 -24.18 -11.55
C GLY A 282 -19.33 -23.90 -10.45
N ARG A 283 -18.97 -24.93 -9.68
CA ARG A 283 -18.12 -24.76 -8.49
C ARG A 283 -16.85 -25.57 -8.59
N ILE A 284 -15.78 -25.00 -8.03
CA ILE A 284 -14.50 -25.66 -7.87
C ILE A 284 -14.05 -25.59 -6.42
N LYS A 285 -13.24 -26.58 -6.03
CA LYS A 285 -12.43 -26.56 -4.82
C LYS A 285 -10.97 -26.38 -5.17
N ILE A 286 -10.25 -25.62 -4.35
CA ILE A 286 -8.82 -25.37 -4.52
C ILE A 286 -8.08 -25.91 -3.30
N PHE A 287 -7.05 -26.69 -3.56
CA PHE A 287 -6.18 -27.29 -2.55
C PHE A 287 -4.74 -26.79 -2.74
N CYS A 288 -4.06 -26.56 -1.61
CA CYS A 288 -2.64 -26.27 -1.54
C CYS A 288 -2.00 -27.40 -0.75
N ASP A 289 -1.49 -28.39 -1.46
CA ASP A 289 -0.99 -29.64 -0.89
C ASP A 289 0.45 -29.47 -0.33
N ALA A 290 1.17 -28.42 -0.75
CA ALA A 290 2.49 -28.03 -0.23
C ALA A 290 2.76 -26.52 -0.36
N ALA A 291 3.77 -26.02 0.37
CA ALA A 291 4.09 -24.59 0.44
C ALA A 291 4.41 -23.96 -0.93
N LEU A 292 4.00 -22.71 -1.10
CA LEU A 292 4.26 -21.86 -2.25
C LEU A 292 5.39 -20.88 -1.90
N ASN A 293 6.54 -21.03 -2.55
CA ASN A 293 7.72 -20.17 -2.31
C ASN A 293 7.65 -18.83 -3.03
N THR A 294 6.88 -18.78 -4.12
CA THR A 294 6.56 -17.59 -4.90
C THR A 294 5.07 -17.57 -5.15
N ASP A 295 4.54 -16.41 -5.54
CA ASP A 295 3.15 -16.33 -5.97
C ASP A 295 2.95 -17.27 -7.16
N ALA A 296 1.80 -17.94 -7.19
CA ALA A 296 1.41 -18.90 -8.19
C ALA A 296 0.21 -18.38 -9.00
N ILE A 297 -0.04 -19.02 -10.12
CA ILE A 297 -1.16 -18.71 -11.02
C ILE A 297 -1.99 -19.98 -11.25
N ILE A 298 -3.30 -19.81 -11.42
CA ILE A 298 -4.20 -20.81 -12.00
C ILE A 298 -4.81 -20.19 -13.26
N ASP A 299 -4.43 -20.72 -14.42
CA ASP A 299 -5.04 -20.35 -15.71
C ASP A 299 -6.27 -21.21 -15.96
N ILE A 300 -7.30 -20.65 -16.56
CA ILE A 300 -8.40 -21.40 -17.18
C ILE A 300 -8.14 -21.42 -18.68
N LYS A 301 -8.01 -22.61 -19.26
CA LYS A 301 -7.77 -22.79 -20.69
C LYS A 301 -8.98 -23.39 -21.39
N SER A 302 -9.34 -22.88 -22.57
CA SER A 302 -10.33 -23.49 -23.46
C SER A 302 -9.83 -24.84 -24.01
N SER A 303 -10.71 -25.57 -24.70
CA SER A 303 -10.36 -26.79 -25.43
C SER A 303 -9.27 -26.55 -26.49
N LYS A 304 -9.19 -25.32 -27.01
CA LYS A 304 -8.19 -24.84 -27.98
C LYS A 304 -6.88 -24.38 -27.33
N GLY A 305 -6.84 -24.30 -26.00
CA GLY A 305 -5.66 -23.89 -25.23
C GLY A 305 -5.55 -22.40 -24.94
N ASP A 306 -6.54 -21.59 -25.35
CA ASP A 306 -6.58 -20.15 -25.09
C ASP A 306 -6.85 -19.86 -23.62
N ILE A 307 -6.20 -18.84 -23.05
CA ILE A 307 -6.49 -18.39 -21.68
C ILE A 307 -7.80 -17.62 -21.69
N VAL A 308 -8.82 -18.18 -21.06
CA VAL A 308 -10.17 -17.61 -20.94
C VAL A 308 -10.45 -17.01 -19.56
N GLY A 309 -9.59 -17.30 -18.58
CA GLY A 309 -9.64 -16.76 -17.22
C GLY A 309 -8.34 -17.01 -16.48
N LYS A 310 -8.10 -16.27 -15.39
CA LYS A 310 -6.86 -16.37 -14.63
C LYS A 310 -7.09 -15.98 -13.18
N MET A 311 -6.31 -16.55 -12.26
CA MET A 311 -6.27 -16.14 -10.86
C MET A 311 -4.85 -16.24 -10.29
N ASN A 312 -4.47 -15.26 -9.47
CA ASN A 312 -3.23 -15.27 -8.70
C ASN A 312 -3.46 -15.98 -7.35
N VAL A 313 -2.46 -16.71 -6.87
CA VAL A 313 -2.44 -17.35 -5.55
C VAL A 313 -1.21 -16.88 -4.79
N LEU A 314 -1.41 -16.22 -3.65
CA LEU A 314 -0.36 -15.65 -2.83
C LEU A 314 0.56 -16.74 -2.27
N LYS A 315 1.87 -16.50 -2.27
CA LYS A 315 2.85 -17.35 -1.58
C LYS A 315 2.51 -17.52 -0.10
N ASN A 316 2.84 -18.67 0.46
CA ASN A 316 2.46 -19.04 1.84
C ASN A 316 3.53 -19.81 2.60
N ASN A 317 4.80 -19.70 2.18
CA ASN A 317 5.94 -20.41 2.77
C ASN A 317 6.48 -19.79 4.08
N GLU A 318 5.94 -18.65 4.54
CA GLU A 318 6.40 -17.95 5.75
C GLU A 318 5.32 -17.78 6.81
N VAL A 319 4.27 -18.61 6.79
CA VAL A 319 3.14 -18.55 7.73
C VAL A 319 3.57 -18.70 9.19
N ASP A 320 4.63 -19.49 9.43
CA ASP A 320 5.24 -19.66 10.75
C ASP A 320 5.74 -18.34 11.36
N LYS A 321 6.18 -17.41 10.51
CA LYS A 321 6.61 -16.04 10.89
C LYS A 321 5.46 -15.02 10.92
N LEU A 322 4.21 -15.48 10.88
CA LEU A 322 3.02 -14.63 10.84
C LEU A 322 2.04 -14.93 11.99
N THR A 323 2.48 -15.71 12.99
CA THR A 323 1.71 -15.96 14.22
C THR A 323 2.06 -14.94 15.30
N ILE A 324 1.08 -14.19 15.81
CA ILE A 324 1.31 -13.08 16.74
C ILE A 324 0.69 -13.39 18.11
N ASN A 325 1.44 -13.16 19.19
CA ASN A 325 0.88 -13.20 20.54
C ASN A 325 0.09 -11.92 20.81
N VAL A 326 -1.17 -12.06 21.22
CA VAL A 326 -2.05 -10.95 21.60
C VAL A 326 -2.42 -11.10 23.06
N TYR A 327 -1.89 -10.23 23.91
CA TYR A 327 -2.22 -10.21 25.32
C TYR A 327 -3.52 -9.45 25.55
N VAL A 328 -4.52 -10.16 26.05
CA VAL A 328 -5.86 -9.63 26.33
C VAL A 328 -5.91 -9.16 27.77
N ILE A 329 -6.12 -7.85 27.96
CA ILE A 329 -6.05 -7.19 29.27
C ILE A 329 -7.40 -6.53 29.55
N LYS A 330 -8.07 -6.94 30.63
CA LYS A 330 -9.31 -6.29 31.06
C LYS A 330 -8.99 -5.00 31.81
N ALA A 331 -9.46 -3.86 31.34
CA ALA A 331 -9.28 -2.57 32.00
C ALA A 331 -10.63 -1.98 32.37
N PHE A 332 -10.90 -1.81 33.67
CA PHE A 332 -12.25 -1.51 34.16
C PHE A 332 -12.23 -0.56 35.36
N MET A 333 -13.41 -0.05 35.72
CA MET A 333 -13.61 0.78 36.90
C MET A 333 -14.12 -0.09 38.05
N SER A 334 -13.31 -0.33 39.09
CA SER A 334 -13.62 -1.27 40.16
C SER A 334 -14.66 -0.78 41.16
N ASP A 335 -14.77 0.53 41.34
CA ASP A 335 -15.72 1.17 42.25
C ASP A 335 -17.03 1.59 41.57
N ASN A 336 -17.26 1.17 40.31
CA ASN A 336 -18.49 1.42 39.59
C ASN A 336 -19.02 0.15 38.92
N SER A 337 -20.17 -0.34 39.40
CA SER A 337 -20.77 -1.60 38.92
C SER A 337 -21.13 -1.59 37.43
N LEU A 338 -21.44 -0.42 36.85
CA LEU A 338 -21.78 -0.27 35.42
C LEU A 338 -20.57 -0.41 34.49
N TYR A 339 -19.36 -0.33 35.04
CA TYR A 339 -18.10 -0.37 34.30
C TYR A 339 -17.11 -1.36 34.91
N SER A 340 -17.64 -2.40 35.57
CA SER A 340 -16.87 -3.41 36.30
C SER A 340 -16.34 -4.52 35.37
N GLU A 341 -15.45 -5.37 35.89
CA GLU A 341 -14.94 -6.56 35.19
C GLU A 341 -16.08 -7.45 34.66
N ASN A 342 -17.15 -7.61 35.45
CA ASN A 342 -18.30 -8.45 35.11
C ASN A 342 -19.02 -7.99 33.83
N ILE A 343 -18.98 -6.69 33.51
CA ILE A 343 -19.57 -6.17 32.28
C ILE A 343 -18.79 -6.69 31.08
N ILE A 344 -17.45 -6.65 31.14
CA ILE A 344 -16.60 -7.21 30.07
C ILE A 344 -16.90 -8.69 29.88
N ASP A 345 -16.95 -9.46 30.96
CA ASP A 345 -17.22 -10.90 30.90
C ASP A 345 -18.60 -11.22 30.34
N THR A 346 -19.61 -10.43 30.70
CA THR A 346 -20.97 -10.55 30.17
C THR A 346 -21.03 -10.28 28.68
N GLU A 347 -20.39 -9.20 28.20
CA GLU A 347 -20.38 -8.85 26.78
C GLU A 347 -19.55 -9.87 25.96
N LEU A 348 -18.39 -10.30 26.45
CA LEU A 348 -17.60 -11.35 25.81
C LEU A 348 -18.37 -12.67 25.73
N ALA A 349 -19.12 -13.04 26.76
CA ALA A 349 -19.92 -14.27 26.74
C ALA A 349 -20.95 -14.28 25.60
N LYS A 350 -21.53 -13.12 25.24
CA LYS A 350 -22.49 -13.00 24.12
C LYS A 350 -21.89 -13.38 22.77
N ILE A 351 -20.57 -13.21 22.61
CA ILE A 351 -19.85 -13.60 21.40
C ILE A 351 -19.17 -14.97 21.53
N GLY A 352 -19.41 -15.74 22.59
CA GLY A 352 -18.76 -17.04 22.82
C GLY A 352 -17.38 -16.97 23.49
N GLY A 353 -17.04 -15.83 24.09
CA GLY A 353 -15.80 -15.61 24.83
C GLY A 353 -14.55 -15.51 23.94
N LEU A 354 -13.37 -15.52 24.59
CA LEU A 354 -12.10 -15.36 23.89
C LEU A 354 -11.82 -16.47 22.87
N SER A 355 -12.30 -17.69 23.09
CA SER A 355 -12.12 -18.80 22.13
C SER A 355 -12.82 -18.53 20.80
N ARG A 356 -14.06 -18.00 20.84
CA ARG A 356 -14.78 -17.65 19.63
C ARG A 356 -14.20 -16.41 18.95
N LEU A 357 -13.71 -15.44 19.73
CA LEU A 357 -12.96 -14.29 19.21
C LEU A 357 -11.68 -14.71 18.49
N GLU A 358 -10.84 -15.54 19.11
CA GLU A 358 -9.63 -16.10 18.50
C GLU A 358 -9.98 -16.86 17.22
N SER A 359 -11.03 -17.68 17.26
CA SER A 359 -11.52 -18.38 16.08
C SER A 359 -11.97 -17.44 14.97
N TYR A 360 -12.61 -16.30 15.27
CA TYR A 360 -12.99 -15.31 14.26
C TYR A 360 -11.75 -14.65 13.65
N LEU A 361 -10.80 -14.22 14.48
CA LEU A 361 -9.56 -13.60 14.05
C LEU A 361 -8.76 -14.53 13.12
N ASN A 362 -8.66 -15.81 13.50
CA ASN A 362 -7.86 -16.82 12.80
C ASN A 362 -8.55 -17.50 11.63
N LYS A 363 -9.86 -17.31 11.43
CA LYS A 363 -10.62 -18.09 10.43
C LYS A 363 -11.60 -17.27 9.61
N GLN A 364 -11.83 -16.00 9.94
CA GLN A 364 -12.83 -15.16 9.26
C GLN A 364 -12.34 -13.72 9.01
N SER A 365 -11.09 -13.39 9.34
CA SER A 365 -10.52 -12.04 9.15
C SER A 365 -9.02 -12.06 8.86
N LEU A 366 -8.15 -12.13 9.88
CA LEU A 366 -6.69 -11.97 9.73
C LEU A 366 -6.03 -13.08 8.91
N ASN A 367 -6.65 -14.28 8.87
CA ASN A 367 -6.25 -15.38 7.99
C ASN A 367 -6.23 -15.00 6.51
N GLN A 368 -6.98 -13.98 6.09
CA GLN A 368 -6.97 -13.51 4.71
C GLN A 368 -5.58 -13.03 4.27
N GLY A 369 -4.81 -12.44 5.19
CA GLY A 369 -3.39 -12.13 4.98
C GLY A 369 -2.44 -13.15 5.59
N LEU A 370 -2.89 -14.39 5.81
CA LEU A 370 -2.11 -15.49 6.41
C LEU A 370 -1.63 -15.23 7.85
N ILE A 371 -2.22 -14.25 8.54
CA ILE A 371 -1.92 -13.97 9.94
C ILE A 371 -2.69 -14.94 10.84
N GLN A 372 -2.04 -15.42 11.89
CA GLN A 372 -2.68 -16.11 13.01
C GLN A 372 -2.37 -15.37 14.30
N VAL A 373 -3.27 -15.41 15.26
CA VAL A 373 -3.09 -14.84 16.59
C VAL A 373 -3.29 -15.89 17.66
N LYS A 374 -2.56 -15.73 18.76
CA LYS A 374 -2.77 -16.47 19.99
C LYS A 374 -3.21 -15.49 21.06
N LEU A 375 -4.46 -15.61 21.51
CA LEU A 375 -4.98 -14.77 22.60
C LEU A 375 -4.48 -15.31 23.94
N ILE A 376 -3.85 -14.43 24.72
CA ILE A 376 -3.25 -14.77 26.01
C ILE A 376 -3.83 -13.82 27.06
N ASP A 377 -4.64 -14.35 27.98
CA ASP A 377 -5.27 -13.55 29.03
C ASP A 377 -4.66 -13.80 30.43
N THR A 378 -3.53 -14.52 30.48
CA THR A 378 -2.80 -14.80 31.72
C THR A 378 -1.31 -14.54 31.59
N ARG A 379 -0.69 -14.16 32.70
CA ARG A 379 0.76 -14.06 32.85
C ARG A 379 1.15 -14.59 34.22
N LYS A 380 2.09 -15.55 34.25
CA LYS A 380 2.51 -16.26 35.50
C LYS A 380 1.33 -16.89 36.26
N GLY A 381 0.32 -17.38 35.54
CA GLY A 381 -0.86 -18.03 36.11
C GLY A 381 -1.97 -17.07 36.57
N GLU A 382 -1.74 -15.76 36.53
CA GLU A 382 -2.74 -14.75 36.92
C GLU A 382 -3.39 -14.11 35.70
N LYS A 383 -4.68 -13.78 35.82
CA LYS A 383 -5.44 -13.08 34.77
C LYS A 383 -4.92 -11.65 34.60
N LEU A 384 -4.77 -11.24 33.35
CA LEU A 384 -4.32 -9.91 32.99
C LEU A 384 -5.46 -8.89 33.15
N LYS A 385 -5.32 -8.01 34.14
CA LYS A 385 -6.28 -6.95 34.40
C LYS A 385 -5.65 -5.66 34.92
N ILE A 386 -6.35 -4.55 34.70
CA ILE A 386 -6.04 -3.22 35.22
C ILE A 386 -7.26 -2.74 35.98
N ASP A 387 -7.11 -2.68 37.30
CA ASP A 387 -8.11 -2.14 38.20
C ASP A 387 -7.89 -0.63 38.35
N LEU A 388 -8.86 0.16 37.89
CA LEU A 388 -8.87 1.61 38.02
C LEU A 388 -10.07 2.02 38.88
N SER A 389 -9.90 3.01 39.74
CA SER A 389 -11.02 3.61 40.48
C SER A 389 -11.48 4.93 39.86
N THR A 390 -12.65 5.41 40.25
CA THR A 390 -13.11 6.77 39.93
C THR A 390 -12.06 7.81 40.35
N ASN A 391 -11.41 7.61 41.51
CA ASN A 391 -10.32 8.46 41.97
C ASN A 391 -9.07 8.41 41.07
N THR A 392 -8.78 7.24 40.49
CA THR A 392 -7.70 7.08 39.50
C THR A 392 -7.97 7.99 38.31
N PHE A 393 -9.18 7.93 37.75
CA PHE A 393 -9.56 8.83 36.65
C PHE A 393 -9.55 10.30 37.06
N ASN A 394 -10.04 10.66 38.24
CA ASN A 394 -10.03 12.05 38.72
C ASN A 394 -8.61 12.64 38.84
N ASN A 395 -7.66 11.84 39.34
CA ASN A 395 -6.26 12.26 39.43
C ASN A 395 -5.63 12.42 38.04
N VAL A 396 -5.77 11.40 37.19
CA VAL A 396 -5.21 11.42 35.84
C VAL A 396 -5.82 12.55 35.00
N ASN A 397 -7.12 12.83 35.18
CA ASN A 397 -7.81 13.92 34.50
C ASN A 397 -7.20 15.30 34.80
N GLN A 398 -6.52 15.43 35.93
CA GLN A 398 -5.80 16.64 36.36
C GLN A 398 -4.30 16.60 36.03
N GLY A 399 -3.79 15.53 35.43
CA GLY A 399 -2.36 15.34 35.17
C GLY A 399 -1.58 14.77 36.36
N LEU A 400 -2.27 14.25 37.38
CA LEU A 400 -1.66 13.76 38.61
C LEU A 400 -1.45 12.24 38.55
N ASN A 401 -0.38 11.78 39.17
CA ASN A 401 -0.12 10.36 39.34
C ASN A 401 -1.17 9.76 40.30
N PRO A 402 -1.89 8.71 39.89
CA PRO A 402 -2.99 8.15 40.69
C PRO A 402 -2.54 7.48 41.99
N LYS A 403 -1.24 7.13 42.13
CA LYS A 403 -0.71 6.47 43.32
C LYS A 403 -0.45 7.44 44.48
N ASP A 404 0.03 8.65 44.20
CA ASP A 404 0.46 9.61 45.21
C ASP A 404 -0.20 11.00 45.11
N GLY A 405 -1.01 11.23 44.07
CA GLY A 405 -1.72 12.48 43.84
C GLY A 405 -0.81 13.65 43.44
N LYS A 406 0.43 13.38 43.02
CA LYS A 406 1.41 14.44 42.68
C LYS A 406 1.52 14.63 41.17
N PRO A 407 1.88 15.84 40.69
CA PRO A 407 2.18 16.07 39.29
C PRO A 407 3.29 15.13 38.80
N HIS A 408 3.07 14.51 37.65
CA HIS A 408 4.06 13.61 37.05
C HIS A 408 3.98 13.70 35.53
N LYS A 409 5.13 13.81 34.86
CA LYS A 409 5.24 14.06 33.42
C LYS A 409 4.41 13.09 32.56
N ASP A 410 4.39 11.81 32.92
CA ASP A 410 3.67 10.77 32.17
C ASP A 410 2.14 10.94 32.22
N TYR A 411 1.62 11.62 33.25
CA TYR A 411 0.18 11.84 33.42
C TYR A 411 -0.26 13.22 32.92
N GLU A 412 0.65 14.19 32.79
CA GLU A 412 0.33 15.54 32.28
C GLU A 412 -0.34 15.49 30.90
N MET A 413 0.14 14.62 30.00
CA MET A 413 -0.46 14.42 28.66
C MET A 413 -1.85 13.78 28.68
N LEU A 414 -2.27 13.25 29.83
CA LEU A 414 -3.57 12.60 30.03
C LEU A 414 -4.61 13.54 30.66
N LYS A 415 -4.24 14.81 30.90
CA LYS A 415 -5.17 15.82 31.40
C LYS A 415 -6.39 15.91 30.48
N GLY A 416 -7.59 15.92 31.06
CA GLY A 416 -8.84 15.86 30.29
C GLY A 416 -9.11 14.49 29.65
N VAL A 417 -8.69 13.39 30.27
CA VAL A 417 -9.08 12.02 29.84
C VAL A 417 -10.55 11.74 30.10
N VAL A 418 -11.16 12.37 31.09
CA VAL A 418 -12.60 12.24 31.37
C VAL A 418 -13.35 13.30 30.59
N VAL A 419 -14.18 12.85 29.64
CA VAL A 419 -15.02 13.71 28.79
C VAL A 419 -16.39 13.92 29.42
N ASN A 420 -16.94 12.89 30.08
CA ASN A 420 -18.16 12.99 30.87
C ASN A 420 -17.97 12.28 32.21
N PRO A 421 -18.02 12.99 33.35
CA PRO A 421 -17.80 12.40 34.67
C PRO A 421 -19.06 11.74 35.27
N SER A 422 -20.20 11.74 34.56
CA SER A 422 -21.45 11.12 35.05
C SER A 422 -21.24 9.65 35.39
N LEU A 423 -21.58 9.22 36.62
CA LEU A 423 -21.39 7.82 37.04
C LEU A 423 -22.23 6.81 36.23
N THR A 424 -23.33 7.26 35.62
CA THR A 424 -24.21 6.42 34.78
C THR A 424 -23.93 6.55 33.28
N ASN A 425 -23.16 7.58 32.89
CA ASN A 425 -22.76 7.82 31.52
C ASN A 425 -21.31 8.33 31.45
N PHE A 426 -20.42 7.58 32.09
CA PHE A 426 -19.02 7.95 32.20
C PHE A 426 -18.37 7.77 30.84
N GLN A 427 -17.75 8.83 30.34
CA GLN A 427 -17.11 8.84 29.03
C GLN A 427 -15.67 9.30 29.14
N VAL A 428 -14.82 8.63 28.37
CA VAL A 428 -13.39 8.93 28.29
C VAL A 428 -12.97 9.27 26.87
N ASP A 429 -11.88 10.02 26.77
CA ASP A 429 -11.16 10.26 25.52
C ASP A 429 -10.47 8.96 25.09
N SER A 430 -10.70 8.53 23.85
CA SER A 430 -10.26 7.22 23.36
C SER A 430 -8.73 7.11 23.36
N GLY A 431 -8.05 8.09 22.79
CA GLY A 431 -6.59 8.10 22.69
C GLY A 431 -5.90 8.19 24.05
N LYS A 432 -6.31 9.15 24.90
CA LYS A 432 -5.74 9.28 26.25
C LYS A 432 -5.98 8.03 27.09
N SER A 433 -7.07 7.30 26.87
CA SER A 433 -7.33 6.03 27.54
C SER A 433 -6.34 4.94 27.13
N VAL A 434 -6.01 4.81 25.83
CA VAL A 434 -4.96 3.89 25.36
C VAL A 434 -3.64 4.19 26.05
N ASN A 435 -3.25 5.46 26.12
CA ASN A 435 -2.00 5.88 26.79
C ASN A 435 -2.03 5.59 28.29
N LEU A 436 -3.15 5.86 28.98
CA LEU A 436 -3.32 5.51 30.39
C LEU A 436 -3.16 4.01 30.61
N PHE A 437 -3.84 3.18 29.83
CA PHE A 437 -3.84 1.73 30.03
C PHE A 437 -2.49 1.13 29.69
N ASN A 438 -1.79 1.67 28.70
CA ASN A 438 -0.42 1.30 28.40
C ASN A 438 0.55 1.63 29.55
N LEU A 439 0.43 2.82 30.14
CA LEU A 439 1.26 3.18 31.31
C LEU A 439 1.00 2.23 32.49
N GLN A 440 -0.26 1.87 32.74
CA GLN A 440 -0.61 0.97 33.84
C GLN A 440 -0.20 -0.48 33.56
N SER A 441 -0.41 -0.98 32.34
CA SER A 441 -0.04 -2.34 31.97
C SER A 441 1.47 -2.57 32.02
N ASN A 442 2.27 -1.60 31.57
CA ASN A 442 3.73 -1.70 31.66
C ASN A 442 4.22 -1.70 33.10
N LYS A 443 3.60 -0.90 33.99
CA LYS A 443 3.93 -0.91 35.43
C LYS A 443 3.61 -2.25 36.09
N LEU A 444 2.51 -2.90 35.70
CA LEU A 444 2.05 -4.15 36.28
C LEU A 444 2.79 -5.37 35.72
N TYR A 445 3.04 -5.39 34.41
CA TYR A 445 3.41 -6.62 33.69
C TYR A 445 4.73 -6.51 32.91
N GLY A 446 5.22 -5.30 32.62
CA GLY A 446 6.50 -5.07 31.94
C GLY A 446 6.53 -5.50 30.47
N PHE A 447 5.59 -5.04 29.66
CA PHE A 447 5.46 -5.40 28.24
C PHE A 447 6.37 -4.60 27.28
N GLU A 448 7.10 -3.59 27.76
CA GLU A 448 7.85 -2.63 26.93
C GLU A 448 8.75 -3.24 25.84
N LYS A 449 9.36 -4.40 26.13
CA LYS A 449 10.29 -5.09 25.20
C LYS A 449 9.68 -6.31 24.52
N GLU A 450 8.44 -6.65 24.85
CA GLU A 450 7.80 -7.89 24.40
C GLU A 450 7.24 -7.71 22.97
N LYS A 451 7.53 -8.66 22.08
CA LYS A 451 7.01 -8.67 20.71
C LYS A 451 5.60 -9.28 20.72
N CYS A 452 4.59 -8.43 20.89
CA CYS A 452 3.20 -8.83 21.02
C CYS A 452 2.27 -7.65 20.73
N ILE A 453 0.99 -7.92 20.54
CA ILE A 453 -0.07 -6.90 20.60
C ILE A 453 -0.69 -6.91 22.00
N LEU A 454 -1.02 -5.74 22.55
CA LEU A 454 -1.78 -5.57 23.78
C LEU A 454 -3.19 -5.11 23.42
N LEU A 455 -4.16 -5.99 23.63
CA LEU A 455 -5.58 -5.75 23.41
C LEU A 455 -6.26 -5.44 24.74
N TYR A 456 -6.66 -4.19 24.94
CA TYR A 456 -7.41 -3.76 26.12
C TYR A 456 -8.92 -3.93 25.89
N LEU A 457 -9.59 -4.59 26.82
CA LEU A 457 -11.05 -4.69 26.84
C LEU A 457 -11.59 -3.77 27.92
N CYS A 458 -12.44 -2.83 27.54
CA CYS A 458 -12.85 -1.73 28.39
C CYS A 458 -14.37 -1.56 28.36
N PRO A 459 -15.08 -1.58 29.50
CA PRO A 459 -16.52 -1.38 29.53
C PRO A 459 -16.90 0.10 29.48
N LEU A 460 -15.92 1.02 29.58
CA LEU A 460 -16.15 2.46 29.51
C LEU A 460 -16.65 2.84 28.12
N LYS A 461 -17.36 3.98 28.06
CA LYS A 461 -17.86 4.54 26.82
C LYS A 461 -16.92 5.63 26.33
N THR A 462 -16.91 5.84 25.02
CA THR A 462 -16.39 7.06 24.42
C THR A 462 -17.53 7.76 23.69
N LYS A 463 -17.28 8.99 23.25
CA LYS A 463 -18.27 9.75 22.49
C LYS A 463 -18.38 9.27 21.04
N ASP A 464 -17.23 9.00 20.41
CA ASP A 464 -17.12 8.92 18.95
C ASP A 464 -16.44 7.62 18.46
N ALA A 465 -16.12 6.66 19.35
CA ALA A 465 -15.31 5.49 18.99
C ALA A 465 -15.68 4.19 19.73
N GLY A 466 -15.87 3.12 18.97
CA GLY A 466 -16.04 1.77 19.51
C GLY A 466 -14.74 1.05 19.84
N GLY A 467 -13.66 1.45 19.20
CA GLY A 467 -12.30 0.98 19.44
C GLY A 467 -11.30 2.12 19.22
N SER A 468 -10.04 1.90 19.60
CA SER A 468 -8.98 2.83 19.26
C SER A 468 -7.62 2.14 19.26
N SER A 469 -6.75 2.60 18.39
CA SER A 469 -5.40 2.12 18.25
C SER A 469 -4.54 3.24 17.69
N TYR A 470 -3.24 3.11 17.87
CA TYR A 470 -2.28 4.06 17.34
C TYR A 470 -1.37 3.35 16.35
N MET A 471 -1.20 3.95 15.18
CA MET A 471 -0.27 3.47 14.15
C MET A 471 1.11 4.12 14.30
N ILE A 472 1.22 5.14 15.17
CA ILE A 472 2.43 5.93 15.37
C ILE A 472 2.78 5.94 16.86
N PRO A 473 4.05 5.70 17.23
CA PRO A 473 5.14 5.24 16.34
C PRO A 473 4.85 3.85 15.74
N LEU A 474 5.51 3.48 14.63
CA LEU A 474 5.23 2.21 13.91
C LEU A 474 5.34 0.94 14.78
N ASN A 475 6.10 1.00 15.87
CA ASN A 475 6.24 -0.10 16.82
C ASN A 475 5.19 -0.06 17.95
N ASN A 476 4.10 0.71 17.78
CA ASN A 476 3.00 0.74 18.71
C ASN A 476 2.23 -0.59 18.64
N LYS A 477 1.92 -1.13 19.82
CA LYS A 477 1.38 -2.48 19.99
C LYS A 477 -0.02 -2.46 20.60
N HIS A 478 -0.63 -1.28 20.74
CA HIS A 478 -1.76 -1.09 21.64
C HIS A 478 -3.05 -0.83 20.87
N CYS A 479 -4.06 -1.63 21.17
CA CYS A 479 -5.43 -1.40 20.77
C CYS A 479 -6.39 -1.57 21.94
N ILE A 480 -7.49 -0.85 21.92
CA ILE A 480 -8.57 -0.91 22.91
C ILE A 480 -9.90 -1.14 22.21
N ILE A 481 -10.76 -1.94 22.83
CA ILE A 481 -12.18 -2.07 22.48
C ILE A 481 -13.00 -1.55 23.65
N PHE A 482 -13.87 -0.59 23.36
CA PHE A 482 -14.75 0.06 24.35
C PHE A 482 -16.09 -0.66 24.46
N GLY A 483 -16.84 -0.32 25.52
CA GLY A 483 -18.02 -1.06 25.94
C GLY A 483 -19.10 -1.17 24.87
N THR A 484 -19.18 -0.20 23.96
CA THR A 484 -20.12 -0.19 22.84
C THR A 484 -19.86 -1.30 21.82
N ASN A 485 -18.61 -1.75 21.68
CA ASN A 485 -18.19 -2.67 20.62
C ASN A 485 -17.57 -3.96 21.15
N LEU A 486 -17.64 -4.25 22.45
CA LEU A 486 -17.16 -5.52 23.01
C LEU A 486 -17.80 -6.75 22.35
N ILE A 487 -19.02 -6.60 21.81
CA ILE A 487 -19.75 -7.65 21.08
C ILE A 487 -19.50 -7.66 19.56
N ASP A 488 -18.82 -6.66 19.01
CA ASP A 488 -18.58 -6.56 17.57
C ASP A 488 -17.22 -7.16 17.22
N LEU A 489 -17.23 -8.41 16.74
CA LEU A 489 -16.05 -9.13 16.29
C LEU A 489 -15.21 -8.34 15.27
N THR A 490 -15.85 -7.57 14.39
CA THR A 490 -15.16 -6.82 13.34
C THR A 490 -14.30 -5.70 13.90
N SER A 491 -14.75 -5.05 14.98
CA SER A 491 -13.97 -4.00 15.66
C SER A 491 -12.62 -4.53 16.15
N TYR A 492 -12.55 -5.78 16.60
CA TYR A 492 -11.28 -6.38 17.00
C TYR A 492 -10.31 -6.52 15.82
N ALA A 493 -10.78 -7.02 14.67
CA ALA A 493 -9.95 -7.14 13.47
C ALA A 493 -9.53 -5.76 12.92
N HIS A 494 -10.42 -4.76 13.00
CA HIS A 494 -10.15 -3.38 12.60
C HIS A 494 -9.02 -2.75 13.43
N GLU A 495 -9.14 -2.78 14.76
CA GLU A 495 -8.13 -2.18 15.63
C GLU A 495 -6.80 -2.95 15.60
N ILE A 496 -6.83 -4.27 15.45
CA ILE A 496 -5.61 -5.05 15.19
C ILE A 496 -5.01 -4.69 13.83
N GLY A 497 -5.84 -4.46 12.80
CA GLY A 497 -5.39 -3.99 11.49
C GLY A 497 -4.57 -2.71 11.56
N HIS A 498 -5.01 -1.73 12.36
CA HIS A 498 -4.23 -0.52 12.65
C HIS A 498 -2.89 -0.83 13.32
N THR A 499 -2.85 -1.72 14.32
CA THR A 499 -1.57 -2.15 14.94
C THR A 499 -0.64 -2.91 13.98
N LEU A 500 -1.18 -3.37 12.85
CA LEU A 500 -0.48 -3.99 11.73
C LEU A 500 -0.30 -3.03 10.55
N GLY A 501 -0.34 -1.71 10.79
CA GLY A 501 0.02 -0.65 9.85
C GLY A 501 -1.04 -0.31 8.79
N LEU A 502 -2.28 -0.77 8.96
CA LEU A 502 -3.36 -0.41 8.06
C LEU A 502 -3.99 0.92 8.45
N ASP A 503 -4.08 1.84 7.49
CA ASP A 503 -4.95 3.02 7.60
C ASP A 503 -6.39 2.66 7.19
N HIS A 504 -7.32 3.56 7.50
CA HIS A 504 -8.62 3.56 6.85
C HIS A 504 -8.48 3.66 5.33
N THR A 505 -9.39 3.01 4.63
CA THR A 505 -9.37 2.93 3.16
C THR A 505 -9.96 4.15 2.48
N PHE A 506 -10.27 5.25 3.18
CA PHE A 506 -10.87 6.46 2.61
C PHE A 506 -10.09 7.70 2.99
N LEU A 507 -10.29 8.79 2.24
CA LEU A 507 -9.64 10.07 2.50
C LEU A 507 -10.18 10.74 3.77
N SER A 508 -9.28 11.41 4.49
CA SER A 508 -9.63 12.28 5.61
C SER A 508 -10.46 13.48 5.15
N LYS A 509 -11.14 14.12 6.09
CA LYS A 509 -11.84 15.40 5.86
C LYS A 509 -11.22 16.51 6.71
N ASP A 510 -11.20 17.74 6.18
CA ASP A 510 -10.84 18.93 6.95
C ASP A 510 -12.01 19.41 7.84
N SER A 511 -11.79 20.48 8.61
CA SER A 511 -12.82 21.07 9.48
C SER A 511 -14.00 21.68 8.71
N SER A 512 -13.84 21.90 7.41
CA SER A 512 -14.86 22.39 6.49
C SER A 512 -15.48 21.24 5.67
N CYS A 513 -15.20 20.00 6.06
CA CYS A 513 -15.72 18.77 5.47
C CYS A 513 -15.21 18.43 4.07
N ASN A 514 -14.17 19.11 3.57
CA ASN A 514 -13.58 18.80 2.28
C ASN A 514 -12.66 17.59 2.41
N LEU A 515 -12.65 16.73 1.38
CA LEU A 515 -11.70 15.62 1.30
C LEU A 515 -10.29 16.20 1.17
N ILE A 516 -9.37 15.65 1.97
CA ILE A 516 -7.96 15.99 1.95
C ILE A 516 -7.24 14.94 1.12
N SER A 517 -6.50 15.36 0.08
CA SER A 517 -5.72 14.41 -0.72
C SER A 517 -4.53 13.87 0.07
N LEU A 518 -3.98 12.71 -0.31
CA LEU A 518 -2.78 12.18 0.35
C LEU A 518 -1.56 13.11 0.16
N ALA A 519 -1.52 13.86 -0.94
CA ALA A 519 -0.49 14.87 -1.19
C ALA A 519 -0.61 16.06 -0.22
N ASP A 520 -1.83 16.50 0.07
CA ASP A 520 -2.10 17.57 1.03
C ASP A 520 -1.80 17.12 2.47
N GLU A 521 -2.15 15.88 2.84
CA GLU A 521 -1.77 15.29 4.12
C GLU A 521 -0.24 15.31 4.32
N LYS A 522 0.53 14.86 3.33
CA LYS A 522 2.01 14.91 3.36
C LYS A 522 2.54 16.34 3.44
N THR A 523 1.92 17.27 2.73
CA THR A 523 2.31 18.69 2.76
C THR A 523 2.07 19.30 4.14
N LYS A 524 0.93 19.00 4.76
CA LYS A 524 0.61 19.40 6.13
C LYS A 524 1.64 18.85 7.12
N ILE A 525 2.02 17.58 7.00
CA ILE A 525 3.07 16.98 7.84
C ILE A 525 4.40 17.75 7.72
N ASN A 526 4.82 18.10 6.51
CA ASN A 526 6.05 18.87 6.30
C ASN A 526 5.95 20.29 6.91
N SER A 527 4.78 20.92 6.81
CA SER A 527 4.49 22.23 7.42
C SER A 527 4.56 22.16 8.95
N ASP A 528 3.88 21.19 9.56
CA ASP A 528 3.86 20.94 11.01
C ASP A 528 5.29 20.69 11.53
N LEU A 529 6.08 19.90 10.80
CA LEU A 529 7.48 19.64 11.14
C LEU A 529 8.33 20.92 11.11
N THR A 530 8.12 21.76 10.09
CA THR A 530 8.84 23.03 9.94
C THR A 530 8.47 23.98 11.07
N HIS A 531 7.18 24.09 11.39
CA HIS A 531 6.70 24.91 12.50
C HIS A 531 7.26 24.45 13.84
N TYR A 532 7.24 23.14 14.10
CA TYR A 532 7.77 22.57 15.35
C TYR A 532 9.28 22.82 15.49
N LYS A 533 10.07 22.71 14.41
CA LYS A 533 11.49 23.06 14.40
C LYS A 533 11.73 24.52 14.81
N VAL A 534 10.95 25.45 14.25
CA VAL A 534 11.05 26.88 14.60
C VAL A 534 10.75 27.10 16.08
N GLN A 535 9.67 26.51 16.60
CA GLN A 535 9.31 26.61 18.02
C GLN A 535 10.42 26.09 18.96
N ILE A 536 11.07 24.99 18.59
CA ILE A 536 12.19 24.41 19.34
C ILE A 536 13.40 25.34 19.35
N GLU A 537 13.78 25.89 18.19
CA GLU A 537 14.93 26.81 18.10
C GLU A 537 14.67 28.13 18.86
N GLU A 538 13.45 28.66 18.80
CA GLU A 538 13.07 29.81 19.62
C GLU A 538 13.13 29.49 21.12
N ALA A 539 12.69 28.30 21.53
CA ALA A 539 12.77 27.87 22.92
C ALA A 539 14.22 27.74 23.40
N LYS A 540 15.12 27.18 22.57
CA LYS A 540 16.56 27.12 22.86
C LYS A 540 17.17 28.52 22.96
N SER A 541 16.83 29.43 22.06
CA SER A 541 17.28 30.82 22.10
C SER A 541 16.85 31.51 23.41
N ARG A 542 15.60 31.31 23.85
CA ARG A 542 15.13 31.81 25.16
C ARG A 542 15.92 31.23 26.33
N ILE A 543 16.33 29.97 26.28
CA ILE A 543 17.17 29.34 27.31
C ILE A 543 18.57 29.99 27.32
N ASP A 544 19.17 30.23 26.16
CA ASP A 544 20.47 30.89 26.05
C ASP A 544 20.44 32.33 26.58
N VAL A 545 19.36 33.09 26.29
CA VAL A 545 19.14 34.43 26.86
C VAL A 545 19.08 34.37 28.38
N LYS A 546 18.30 33.44 28.96
CA LYS A 546 18.20 33.27 30.42
C LYS A 546 19.55 32.93 31.06
N TRP A 547 20.34 32.06 30.42
CA TRP A 547 21.68 31.73 30.89
C TRP A 547 22.61 32.94 30.86
N ASN A 548 22.62 33.71 29.76
CA ASN A 548 23.46 34.90 29.64
C ASN A 548 23.09 35.98 30.65
N GLN A 549 21.78 36.17 30.90
CA GLN A 549 21.29 37.06 31.96
C GLN A 549 21.78 36.60 33.34
N TYR A 550 21.55 35.34 33.69
CA TYR A 550 21.99 34.78 34.97
C TYR A 550 23.51 34.90 35.18
N LYS A 551 24.31 34.62 34.13
CA LYS A 551 25.76 34.77 34.16
C LYS A 551 26.18 36.23 34.38
N SER A 552 25.51 37.18 33.73
CA SER A 552 25.78 38.61 33.86
C SER A 552 25.46 39.12 35.28
N GLU A 553 24.28 38.77 35.80
CA GLU A 553 23.84 39.13 37.16
C GLU A 553 24.78 38.59 38.25
N ASN A 554 25.45 37.46 37.99
CA ASN A 554 26.38 36.81 38.92
C ASN A 554 27.86 36.95 38.49
N ASN A 555 28.19 37.94 37.66
CA ASN A 555 29.52 38.08 37.07
C ASN A 555 30.65 38.16 38.11
N GLY A 556 30.44 38.85 39.23
CA GLY A 556 31.43 38.95 40.31
C GLY A 556 31.79 37.59 40.91
N TYR A 557 30.79 36.73 41.13
CA TYR A 557 30.99 35.37 41.63
C TYR A 557 31.73 34.50 40.60
N PHE A 558 31.31 34.53 39.34
CA PHE A 558 31.92 33.73 38.28
C PHE A 558 33.33 34.17 37.89
N THR A 559 33.67 35.45 38.09
CA THR A 559 35.04 35.97 37.93
C THR A 559 35.97 35.35 38.97
N GLN A 560 35.51 35.19 40.22
CA GLN A 560 36.28 34.56 41.30
C GLN A 560 36.28 33.03 41.21
N ASN A 561 35.26 32.44 40.57
CA ASN A 561 35.03 30.99 40.51
C ASN A 561 34.74 30.50 39.07
N PRO A 562 35.66 30.68 38.11
CA PRO A 562 35.40 30.36 36.70
C PRO A 562 35.15 28.86 36.45
N ASN A 563 35.76 28.00 37.27
CA ASN A 563 35.57 26.54 37.25
C ASN A 563 34.15 26.10 37.64
N LYS A 564 33.35 26.97 38.29
CA LYS A 564 31.96 26.69 38.64
C LYS A 564 30.98 26.95 37.51
N ILE A 565 31.36 27.69 36.46
CA ILE A 565 30.46 28.01 35.33
C ILE A 565 29.78 26.78 34.71
N PRO A 566 30.48 25.67 34.39
CA PRO A 566 29.84 24.49 33.81
C PRO A 566 28.77 23.87 34.71
N GLU A 567 29.00 23.86 36.03
CA GLU A 567 28.06 23.33 37.03
C GLU A 567 26.73 24.11 37.00
N TYR A 568 26.80 25.44 36.98
CA TYR A 568 25.62 26.32 36.96
C TYR A 568 24.96 26.42 35.57
N LYS A 569 25.73 26.20 34.50
CA LYS A 569 25.20 26.15 33.13
C LYS A 569 24.45 24.85 32.86
N LYS A 570 24.82 23.76 33.55
CA LYS A 570 24.31 22.41 33.31
C LYS A 570 22.77 22.32 33.21
N PRO A 571 21.95 22.93 34.10
CA PRO A 571 20.49 22.83 33.98
C PRO A 571 19.93 23.45 32.69
N PHE A 572 20.57 24.51 32.17
CA PHE A 572 20.20 25.14 30.90
C PHE A 572 20.57 24.24 29.72
N ASP A 573 21.77 23.65 29.74
CA ASP A 573 22.22 22.73 28.70
C ASP A 573 21.39 21.43 28.69
N ASP A 574 21.05 20.89 29.87
CA ASP A 574 20.15 19.74 30.03
C ASP A 574 18.75 20.04 29.46
N SER A 575 18.25 21.27 29.66
CA SER A 575 16.96 21.73 29.12
C SER A 575 17.00 21.82 27.58
N LYS A 576 18.09 22.34 26.99
CA LYS A 576 18.28 22.34 25.53
C LYS A 576 18.35 20.93 24.97
N ALA A 577 19.11 20.05 25.61
CA ALA A 577 19.19 18.64 25.21
C ALA A 577 17.83 17.92 25.29
N ALA A 578 16.95 18.30 26.23
CA ALA A 578 15.58 17.79 26.28
C ALA A 578 14.73 18.24 25.08
N LEU A 579 14.89 19.50 24.63
CA LEU A 579 14.25 19.99 23.42
C LEU A 579 14.77 19.26 22.16
N ASP A 580 16.07 18.97 22.09
CA ASP A 580 16.65 18.18 20.99
C ASP A 580 16.04 16.78 20.92
N ARG A 581 15.92 16.09 22.06
CA ARG A 581 15.26 14.77 22.13
C ARG A 581 13.80 14.84 21.69
N ALA A 582 13.07 15.88 22.11
CA ALA A 582 11.68 16.09 21.71
C ALA A 582 11.56 16.31 20.19
N LEU A 583 12.47 17.09 19.59
CA LEU A 583 12.54 17.29 18.15
C LEU A 583 12.86 15.99 17.40
N SER A 584 13.86 15.23 17.84
CA SER A 584 14.20 13.94 17.21
C SER A 584 13.02 12.96 17.26
N GLN A 585 12.31 12.89 18.38
CA GLN A 585 11.14 12.02 18.51
C GLN A 585 9.98 12.48 17.61
N ASN A 586 9.69 13.78 17.56
CA ASN A 586 8.65 14.31 16.68
C ASN A 586 8.98 14.06 15.21
N LEU A 587 10.23 14.29 14.81
CA LEU A 587 10.71 13.99 13.46
C LEU A 587 10.53 12.51 13.10
N LYS A 588 10.90 11.60 14.01
CA LYS A 588 10.67 10.17 13.82
C LYS A 588 9.17 9.89 13.60
N ASN A 589 8.31 10.38 14.50
CA ASN A 589 6.87 10.13 14.42
C ASN A 589 6.24 10.68 13.13
N LYS A 590 6.66 11.87 12.68
CA LYS A 590 6.17 12.49 11.44
C LYS A 590 6.69 11.78 10.18
N ASN A 591 7.89 11.20 10.24
CA ASN A 591 8.38 10.34 9.16
C ASN A 591 7.64 8.99 9.12
N ASP A 592 7.37 8.40 10.29
CA ASP A 592 6.53 7.21 10.44
C ASP A 592 5.12 7.46 9.82
N GLU A 593 4.53 8.65 10.06
CA GLU A 593 3.25 9.07 9.46
C GLU A 593 3.31 9.09 7.92
N LYS A 594 4.34 9.71 7.33
CA LYS A 594 4.51 9.76 5.87
C LYS A 594 4.68 8.37 5.27
N TYR A 595 5.44 7.52 5.95
CA TYR A 595 5.67 6.14 5.54
C TYR A 595 4.37 5.32 5.52
N LEU A 596 3.49 5.50 6.51
CA LEU A 596 2.17 4.86 6.51
C LEU A 596 1.30 5.32 5.34
N ILE A 597 1.32 6.61 5.00
CA ILE A 597 0.59 7.15 3.85
C ILE A 597 1.14 6.54 2.54
N ASP A 598 2.46 6.39 2.40
CA ASP A 598 3.08 5.75 1.24
C ASP A 598 2.67 4.28 1.10
N LYS A 599 2.60 3.56 2.23
CA LYS A 599 2.15 2.15 2.26
C LYS A 599 0.67 1.99 1.95
N ASN A 600 -0.17 2.90 2.44
CA ASN A 600 -1.61 2.87 2.30
C ASN A 600 -2.09 3.87 1.23
N ASN A 601 -1.40 3.96 0.09
CA ASN A 601 -1.64 5.00 -0.91
C ASN A 601 -2.92 4.84 -1.76
N ILE A 602 -3.73 3.80 -1.51
CA ILE A 602 -4.97 3.51 -2.22
C ILE A 602 -6.15 3.91 -1.33
N ARG A 603 -6.99 4.81 -1.84
CA ARG A 603 -8.13 5.39 -1.11
C ARG A 603 -9.40 5.28 -1.93
N PHE A 604 -10.48 4.93 -1.27
CA PHE A 604 -11.82 4.71 -1.81
C PHE A 604 -12.80 5.72 -1.22
N LYS A 605 -14.00 5.76 -1.79
CA LYS A 605 -15.15 6.42 -1.16
C LYS A 605 -15.51 5.68 0.12
N ARG A 606 -15.66 6.44 1.19
CA ARG A 606 -16.00 5.95 2.53
C ARG A 606 -17.32 5.18 2.53
N ALA A 607 -17.36 4.02 3.18
CA ALA A 607 -18.51 3.12 3.30
C ALA A 607 -18.99 2.45 1.99
N PHE A 608 -18.27 2.60 0.88
CA PHE A 608 -18.58 1.93 -0.39
C PHE A 608 -17.82 0.60 -0.56
N THR A 609 -16.95 0.24 0.38
CA THR A 609 -16.19 -1.01 0.33
C THR A 609 -16.68 -1.99 1.39
N GLU A 610 -16.46 -3.28 1.17
CA GLU A 610 -16.65 -4.31 2.21
C GLU A 610 -15.40 -4.51 3.08
N ASN A 611 -14.48 -3.53 3.05
CA ASN A 611 -13.20 -3.61 3.70
C ASN A 611 -13.36 -3.51 5.23
N ILE A 612 -12.62 -4.32 5.98
CA ILE A 612 -12.63 -4.28 7.45
C ILE A 612 -12.16 -2.92 7.98
N MET A 613 -11.29 -2.22 7.24
CA MET A 613 -10.76 -0.89 7.59
C MET A 613 -11.69 0.27 7.19
N ASP A 614 -12.90 0.00 6.69
CA ASP A 614 -13.90 1.05 6.41
C ASP A 614 -14.78 1.34 7.64
N TYR A 615 -15.52 2.46 7.67
CA TYR A 615 -16.47 2.79 8.75
C TYR A 615 -17.91 2.32 8.43
N TRP A 616 -18.71 2.10 9.49
CA TRP A 616 -20.15 1.80 9.36
C TRP A 616 -20.96 3.07 9.60
N LYS A 617 -22.05 3.24 8.84
CA LYS A 617 -23.38 3.83 9.17
C LYS A 617 -23.54 5.08 10.05
N ASP A 618 -22.50 5.68 10.64
CA ASP A 618 -22.63 6.74 11.64
C ASP A 618 -21.65 7.90 11.46
N ASP A 619 -20.80 7.90 10.44
CA ASP A 619 -20.07 9.11 10.12
C ASP A 619 -20.95 9.91 9.16
N ALA A 620 -21.89 10.67 9.74
CA ALA A 620 -22.50 11.78 9.03
C ALA A 620 -21.36 12.51 8.31
N ASN A 621 -21.55 12.80 7.02
CA ASN A 621 -20.80 13.86 6.40
C ASN A 621 -20.79 15.04 7.37
N CYS A 622 -19.72 15.80 7.34
CA CYS A 622 -19.47 16.78 8.38
C CYS A 622 -20.47 17.98 8.30
N ASP A 623 -21.42 17.92 7.33
CA ASP A 623 -22.66 18.70 7.18
C ASP A 623 -23.94 18.04 7.73
N GLY A 624 -23.85 16.89 8.40
CA GLY A 624 -24.98 16.12 8.92
C GLY A 624 -25.65 15.15 7.93
N THR A 625 -25.22 15.09 6.66
CA THR A 625 -25.82 14.20 5.65
C THR A 625 -25.25 12.79 5.75
N SER A 626 -26.06 11.78 5.47
CA SER A 626 -25.64 10.37 5.48
C SER A 626 -25.68 9.83 4.06
N GLU A 627 -24.52 9.76 3.39
CA GLU A 627 -24.36 8.95 2.18
C GLU A 627 -24.14 7.48 2.58
N ILE A 628 -25.12 6.89 3.26
CA ILE A 628 -25.05 5.49 3.68
C ILE A 628 -25.51 4.63 2.50
N VAL A 629 -24.58 3.88 1.92
CA VAL A 629 -24.93 2.64 1.24
C VAL A 629 -24.89 1.54 2.27
N ASP A 630 -25.94 0.72 2.32
CA ASP A 630 -26.09 -0.38 3.28
C ASP A 630 -25.11 -1.53 2.97
N THR A 631 -23.80 -1.30 3.14
CA THR A 631 -22.79 -2.36 3.10
C THR A 631 -22.78 -3.03 4.47
N THR A 632 -23.70 -3.98 4.67
CA THR A 632 -23.85 -4.78 5.91
C THR A 632 -22.68 -5.73 6.20
N SER A 633 -21.54 -5.62 5.51
CA SER A 633 -20.59 -6.72 5.49
C SER A 633 -19.12 -6.30 5.35
N LYS A 634 -18.55 -5.71 6.41
CA LYS A 634 -17.08 -5.67 6.57
C LYS A 634 -16.54 -7.09 6.69
N LYS A 635 -16.01 -7.63 5.61
CA LYS A 635 -15.70 -9.06 5.48
C LYS A 635 -14.32 -9.34 4.94
N SER A 636 -13.65 -8.36 4.33
CA SER A 636 -12.36 -8.62 3.71
C SER A 636 -11.32 -7.53 3.95
N PHE A 637 -10.07 -7.94 3.78
CA PHE A 637 -8.96 -7.04 3.52
C PHE A 637 -8.63 -7.12 2.02
N ASN A 638 -8.15 -6.02 1.45
CA ASN A 638 -7.66 -6.00 0.08
C ASN A 638 -6.28 -6.67 0.02
N GLN A 639 -5.88 -7.14 -1.17
CA GLN A 639 -4.62 -7.83 -1.38
C GLN A 639 -3.41 -6.99 -0.94
N TYR A 640 -3.41 -5.70 -1.24
CA TYR A 640 -2.30 -4.82 -0.83
C TYR A 640 -2.21 -4.68 0.69
N GLN A 641 -3.34 -4.76 1.41
CA GLN A 641 -3.35 -4.75 2.87
C GLN A 641 -2.81 -6.06 3.44
N TRP A 642 -3.06 -7.21 2.80
CA TRP A 642 -2.45 -8.49 3.21
C TRP A 642 -0.93 -8.37 3.23
N LYS A 643 -0.34 -7.73 2.22
CA LYS A 643 1.10 -7.49 2.14
C LYS A 643 1.58 -6.59 3.29
N ILE A 644 0.89 -5.49 3.57
CA ILE A 644 1.24 -4.56 4.66
C ILE A 644 1.25 -5.30 6.00
N ILE A 645 0.16 -6.01 6.34
CA ILE A 645 0.07 -6.70 7.63
C ILE A 645 1.11 -7.82 7.78
N GLN A 646 1.48 -8.50 6.70
CA GLN A 646 2.56 -9.49 6.70
C GLN A 646 3.94 -8.86 6.95
N GLU A 647 4.21 -7.72 6.33
CA GLU A 647 5.47 -7.00 6.52
C GLU A 647 5.60 -6.46 7.95
N GLU A 648 4.54 -5.86 8.47
CA GLU A 648 4.49 -5.33 9.84
C GLU A 648 4.58 -6.45 10.90
N ALA A 649 3.88 -7.57 10.67
CA ALA A 649 3.99 -8.78 11.50
C ALA A 649 5.45 -9.24 11.63
N LYS A 650 6.16 -9.36 10.50
CA LYS A 650 7.57 -9.79 10.47
C LYS A 650 8.53 -8.77 11.07
N ALA A 651 8.26 -7.48 10.89
CA ALA A 651 9.15 -6.42 11.34
C ALA A 651 9.10 -6.20 12.86
N TYR A 652 7.91 -6.28 13.46
CA TYR A 652 7.70 -5.82 14.83
C TYR A 652 7.28 -6.92 15.83
N TYR A 653 6.80 -8.06 15.34
CA TYR A 653 6.20 -9.10 16.18
C TYR A 653 6.94 -10.45 16.15
N HIS A 654 7.94 -10.60 15.28
CA HIS A 654 8.92 -11.69 15.24
C HIS A 654 10.33 -11.12 15.34
#